data_AF-A0A849TMA5-F1
#
_entry.id   AF-A0A849TMA5-F1
#
_cell.length_a   1.000
_cell.length_b   1.000
_cell.length_c   1.000
_cell.angle_alpha   90.00
_cell.angle_beta   90.00
_cell.angle_gamma   90.00
#
_symmetry.space_group_name_H-M   'P 1'
#
loop_
_entity.id
_entity.type
_entity.pdbx_description
1 polymer ?
#
loop_
_entity_poly.entity_id
_entity_poly.type
_entity_poly.pdbx_seq_one_letter_code
_entity_poly.pdbx_strand_id
1 'polypeptide(L)'
;MNAALSQELPLRVDVPPKTLTVDGMLKQLVAGSFMLTDDTGKVLENRQWTADAPVPMTEADIVAAVRATPLTAEQADTLWDFFANDDNAALRTLSIISSLVAQSSLPRARDALWSELSSVMNEIGERGAKRERSLLGFFEQHRNHLRPLYSEIRETESSGDEMVKLMLASRVFGADLDESLEWMTQTNPAPLARRMELDRGRGKPVAWEATAFKGMVRWKDARLVPAAPKAPQTLSELDAVGESFITIFNCLHDMEPKYRETIVRGIGPVGVFNAAVGGEIELYRLGTSSYRDHLHAIIMRGIKEAGSFEAFLARASHARLGPDAAHAMGRRGMIYLRVVSSFGLLDDILDKVRDRDRFVQDAIASLGDISSFEGNSSVVMDLLTTRSDTPATFEFKRTILDRLYQSYRADAGQPLRQIYGSMLSVYQTVTGDRRDRAVDKEFPLDEALFLVPFGRLFSRDVSDHRLVHRMFMRMDQDTDAVTTYNGFRALMSSRGARVQSGRYFDIFRISANGRTVEIYANHPNALGIRKGIAGIAEALVGKRVETVIGRGHSSIIAPLQVNAKQVLGDRTKQVAAVLVGTCGGDASVRDLISTFGYRPFFATRSTGRHLINNAIIDVYIASLLSLAPNNRLILEEVLSKATAPFMRRGGDSELRDDASFYRLSMTTVLSAFLFQTQIRRHLEPAPTVAQ
;
A
#
# COMPACT_ATOMS: atom_id res chain seq x y z
N MET A 1 -17.50 -27.35 -55.63
CA MET A 1 -17.40 -28.62 -54.88
C MET A 1 -16.45 -28.35 -53.71
N ASN A 2 -16.84 -28.19 -52.46
CA ASN A 2 -18.01 -28.66 -51.72
C ASN A 2 -18.60 -27.54 -50.86
N ALA A 3 -19.92 -27.40 -50.91
CA ALA A 3 -20.73 -26.84 -49.84
C ALA A 3 -21.20 -28.01 -48.98
N ALA A 4 -21.00 -27.97 -47.66
CA ALA A 4 -21.86 -28.64 -46.68
C ALA A 4 -21.39 -28.35 -45.24
N LEU A 5 -22.36 -27.88 -44.43
CA LEU A 5 -22.54 -28.13 -43.00
C LEU A 5 -21.62 -27.39 -42.00
N SER A 6 -22.19 -26.35 -41.38
CA SER A 6 -22.33 -26.25 -39.92
C SER A 6 -23.48 -25.28 -39.58
N GLN A 7 -24.72 -25.76 -39.70
CA GLN A 7 -25.83 -25.25 -38.88
C GLN A 7 -25.91 -26.18 -37.67
N GLU A 8 -25.30 -25.80 -36.55
CA GLU A 8 -25.61 -26.43 -35.27
C GLU A 8 -26.93 -25.84 -34.76
N LEU A 9 -28.01 -26.59 -34.97
CA LEU A 9 -29.23 -26.42 -34.19
C LEU A 9 -28.90 -26.72 -32.72
N PRO A 10 -29.37 -25.92 -31.74
CA PRO A 10 -29.24 -26.29 -30.35
C PRO A 10 -30.02 -27.59 -30.13
N LEU A 11 -29.31 -28.67 -29.80
CA LEU A 11 -29.89 -29.92 -29.34
C LEU A 11 -30.68 -29.62 -28.07
N ARG A 12 -32.00 -29.47 -28.20
CA ARG A 12 -32.92 -29.53 -27.06
C ARG A 12 -32.88 -30.96 -26.55
N VAL A 13 -32.20 -31.16 -25.43
CA VAL A 13 -32.24 -32.42 -24.69
C VAL A 13 -33.45 -32.33 -23.75
N ASP A 14 -34.53 -33.06 -24.07
CA ASP A 14 -35.64 -33.23 -23.13
C ASP A 14 -35.17 -34.15 -22.00
N VAL A 15 -34.69 -33.54 -20.91
CA VAL A 15 -34.28 -34.26 -19.70
C VAL A 15 -35.46 -34.24 -18.73
N PRO A 16 -36.05 -35.40 -18.37
CA PRO A 16 -37.05 -35.45 -17.31
C PRO A 16 -36.39 -35.05 -15.97
N PRO A 17 -37.07 -34.25 -15.12
CA PRO A 17 -36.50 -33.80 -13.85
C PRO A 17 -36.19 -35.02 -12.97
N LYS A 18 -34.91 -35.30 -12.76
CA LYS A 18 -34.45 -36.30 -11.81
C LYS A 18 -34.39 -35.64 -10.44
N THR A 19 -35.12 -36.19 -9.47
CA THR A 19 -34.92 -35.86 -8.07
C THR A 19 -33.52 -36.30 -7.63
N LEU A 20 -32.57 -35.37 -7.64
CA LEU A 20 -31.24 -35.55 -7.07
C LEU A 20 -31.33 -35.43 -5.54
N THR A 21 -30.81 -36.42 -4.83
CA THR A 21 -30.53 -36.27 -3.40
C THR A 21 -29.30 -35.37 -3.21
N VAL A 22 -29.16 -34.74 -2.04
CA VAL A 22 -27.97 -33.92 -1.71
C VAL A 22 -26.67 -34.69 -1.94
N ASP A 23 -26.60 -35.95 -1.49
CA ASP A 23 -25.41 -36.80 -1.68
C ASP A 23 -25.18 -37.15 -3.16
N GLY A 24 -26.25 -37.38 -3.92
CA GLY A 24 -26.16 -37.61 -5.36
C GLY A 24 -25.65 -36.38 -6.10
N MET A 25 -26.12 -35.20 -5.72
CA MET A 25 -25.67 -33.91 -6.27
C MET A 25 -24.21 -33.63 -5.89
N LEU A 26 -23.84 -33.79 -4.62
CA LEU A 26 -22.46 -33.61 -4.13
C LEU A 26 -21.47 -34.51 -4.84
N LYS A 27 -21.81 -35.79 -5.00
CA LYS A 27 -20.98 -36.74 -5.73
C LYS A 27 -20.75 -36.28 -7.18
N GLN A 28 -21.75 -35.69 -7.82
CA GLN A 28 -21.62 -35.19 -9.19
C GLN A 28 -20.86 -33.86 -9.28
N LEU A 29 -21.08 -32.93 -8.35
CA LEU A 29 -20.40 -31.63 -8.34
C LEU A 29 -18.91 -31.76 -8.02
N VAL A 30 -18.55 -32.60 -7.05
CA VAL A 30 -17.18 -32.66 -6.51
C VAL A 30 -16.31 -33.69 -7.23
N ALA A 31 -16.90 -34.80 -7.69
CA ALA A 31 -16.16 -35.95 -8.19
C ALA A 31 -16.68 -36.50 -9.53
N GLY A 32 -17.71 -35.88 -10.12
CA GLY A 32 -18.36 -36.35 -11.34
C GLY A 32 -18.31 -35.35 -12.48
N SER A 33 -18.77 -35.78 -13.66
CA SER A 33 -18.98 -34.91 -14.82
C SER A 33 -20.41 -34.35 -14.77
N PHE A 34 -20.58 -33.04 -14.92
CA PHE A 34 -21.90 -32.40 -14.97
C PHE A 34 -22.02 -31.33 -16.05
N MET A 35 -23.26 -31.11 -16.50
CA MET A 35 -23.61 -30.08 -17.46
C MET A 35 -24.71 -29.21 -16.87
N LEU A 36 -24.39 -27.97 -16.51
CA LEU A 36 -25.40 -27.02 -16.04
C LEU A 36 -26.15 -26.47 -17.26
N THR A 37 -27.48 -26.53 -17.22
CA THR A 37 -28.35 -25.91 -18.21
C THR A 37 -29.28 -24.88 -17.56
N ASP A 38 -29.65 -23.85 -18.31
CA ASP A 38 -30.79 -23.01 -17.92
C ASP A 38 -32.13 -23.74 -18.16
N ASP A 39 -33.23 -23.13 -17.75
CA ASP A 39 -34.59 -23.66 -17.91
C ASP A 39 -35.00 -23.89 -19.38
N THR A 40 -34.23 -23.37 -20.34
CA THR A 40 -34.44 -23.57 -21.78
C THR A 40 -33.65 -24.74 -22.36
N GLY A 41 -32.83 -25.40 -21.53
CA GLY A 41 -31.91 -26.46 -21.92
C GLY A 41 -30.60 -25.95 -22.51
N LYS A 42 -30.33 -24.65 -22.47
CA LYS A 42 -29.07 -24.08 -22.96
C LYS A 42 -27.97 -24.37 -21.94
N VAL A 43 -26.87 -24.93 -22.41
CA VAL A 43 -25.69 -25.19 -21.58
C VAL A 43 -25.09 -23.87 -21.10
N LEU A 44 -25.07 -23.70 -19.78
CA LEU A 44 -24.41 -22.60 -19.09
C LEU A 44 -22.97 -22.97 -18.73
N GLU A 45 -22.75 -24.23 -18.33
CA GLU A 45 -21.43 -24.76 -17.99
C GLU A 45 -21.38 -26.26 -18.28
N ASN A 46 -20.24 -26.76 -18.74
CA ASN A 46 -20.03 -28.19 -18.97
C ASN A 46 -18.67 -28.60 -18.41
N ARG A 47 -18.70 -29.44 -17.38
CA ARG A 47 -17.50 -29.97 -16.74
C ARG A 47 -17.45 -31.47 -16.89
N GLN A 48 -16.35 -31.96 -17.44
CA GLN A 48 -16.12 -33.37 -17.61
C GLN A 48 -14.86 -33.78 -16.86
N TRP A 49 -15.05 -34.40 -15.70
CA TRP A 49 -13.98 -34.85 -14.80
C TRP A 49 -13.69 -36.35 -14.95
N THR A 50 -14.69 -37.13 -15.40
CA THR A 50 -14.59 -38.57 -15.65
C THR A 50 -14.95 -38.90 -17.09
N ALA A 51 -14.66 -40.14 -17.51
CA ALA A 51 -15.06 -40.66 -18.83
C ALA A 51 -16.58 -40.83 -18.99
N ASP A 52 -17.36 -40.67 -17.91
CA ASP A 52 -18.81 -40.76 -17.96
C ASP A 52 -19.43 -39.51 -18.62
N ALA A 53 -20.61 -39.71 -19.22
CA ALA A 53 -21.38 -38.62 -19.80
C ALA A 53 -21.79 -37.61 -18.71
N PRO A 54 -21.62 -36.29 -18.94
CA PRO A 54 -22.01 -35.26 -17.98
C PRO A 54 -23.48 -35.38 -17.62
N VAL A 55 -23.79 -35.35 -16.33
CA VAL A 55 -25.18 -35.33 -15.86
C VAL A 55 -25.76 -33.92 -16.04
N PRO A 56 -26.83 -33.74 -16.82
CA PRO A 56 -27.49 -32.45 -16.92
C PRO A 56 -28.14 -32.07 -15.59
N MET A 57 -27.90 -30.85 -15.13
CA MET A 57 -28.50 -30.27 -13.92
C MET A 57 -28.96 -28.84 -14.22
N THR A 58 -30.09 -28.44 -13.65
CA THR A 58 -30.54 -27.03 -13.64
C THR A 58 -30.26 -26.38 -12.30
N GLU A 59 -30.30 -25.05 -12.26
CA GLU A 59 -30.29 -24.29 -11.00
C GLU A 59 -31.42 -24.74 -10.06
N ALA A 60 -32.60 -25.04 -10.61
CA ALA A 60 -33.75 -25.53 -9.85
C ALA A 60 -33.49 -26.90 -9.22
N ASP A 61 -32.79 -27.80 -9.91
CA ASP A 61 -32.45 -29.14 -9.38
C ASP A 61 -31.49 -29.03 -8.20
N ILE A 62 -30.49 -28.14 -8.29
CA ILE A 62 -29.52 -27.88 -7.22
C ILE A 62 -30.24 -27.29 -6.00
N VAL A 63 -31.09 -26.28 -6.22
CA VAL A 63 -31.87 -25.65 -5.15
C VAL A 63 -32.82 -26.64 -4.49
N ALA A 64 -33.51 -27.47 -5.28
CA ALA A 64 -34.42 -28.48 -4.77
C ALA A 64 -33.69 -29.52 -3.93
N ALA A 65 -32.52 -29.99 -4.38
CA ALA A 65 -31.68 -30.91 -3.63
C ALA A 65 -31.25 -30.30 -2.29
N VAL A 66 -30.68 -29.08 -2.31
CA VAL A 66 -30.23 -28.39 -1.08
C VAL A 66 -31.38 -28.17 -0.10
N ARG A 67 -32.59 -27.84 -0.57
CA ARG A 67 -33.75 -27.57 0.29
C ARG A 67 -34.47 -28.81 0.81
N ALA A 68 -34.24 -29.97 0.21
CA ALA A 68 -34.99 -31.18 0.55
C ALA A 68 -34.71 -31.66 1.98
N THR A 69 -33.51 -31.42 2.50
CA THR A 69 -33.08 -31.84 3.85
C THR A 69 -32.06 -30.87 4.44
N PRO A 70 -32.05 -30.64 5.77
CA PRO A 70 -30.95 -29.94 6.43
C PRO A 70 -29.60 -30.57 6.10
N LEU A 71 -28.61 -29.75 5.77
CA LEU A 71 -27.27 -30.23 5.43
C LEU A 71 -26.54 -30.65 6.70
N THR A 72 -25.79 -31.76 6.64
CA THR A 72 -24.77 -32.03 7.65
C THR A 72 -23.63 -31.01 7.53
N ALA A 73 -22.83 -30.87 8.59
CA ALA A 73 -21.66 -29.98 8.57
C ALA A 73 -20.70 -30.28 7.41
N GLU A 74 -20.45 -31.57 7.15
CA GLU A 74 -19.57 -32.03 6.07
C GLU A 74 -20.15 -31.73 4.67
N GLN A 75 -21.46 -31.94 4.48
CA GLN A 75 -22.15 -31.63 3.23
C GLN A 75 -22.14 -30.12 2.96
N ALA A 76 -22.37 -29.32 4.00
CA ALA A 76 -22.32 -27.87 3.90
C ALA A 76 -20.91 -27.37 3.56
N ASP A 77 -19.88 -27.84 4.27
CA ASP A 77 -18.48 -27.46 4.00
C ASP A 77 -18.07 -27.82 2.57
N THR A 78 -18.44 -29.02 2.11
CA THR A 78 -18.12 -29.47 0.75
C THR A 78 -18.82 -28.62 -0.32
N LEU A 79 -20.09 -28.25 -0.11
CA LEU A 79 -20.80 -27.37 -1.04
C LEU A 79 -20.21 -25.96 -1.04
N TRP A 80 -19.87 -25.43 0.14
CA TRP A 80 -19.25 -24.11 0.25
C TRP A 80 -17.87 -24.07 -0.42
N ASP A 81 -17.02 -25.07 -0.22
CA ASP A 81 -15.72 -25.18 -0.89
C ASP A 81 -15.87 -25.30 -2.40
N PHE A 82 -16.87 -26.06 -2.87
CA PHE A 82 -17.17 -26.18 -4.29
C PHE A 82 -17.58 -24.82 -4.88
N PHE A 83 -18.54 -24.12 -4.28
CA PHE A 83 -19.01 -22.84 -4.81
C PHE A 83 -17.99 -21.71 -4.64
N ALA A 84 -17.14 -21.73 -3.62
CA ALA A 84 -16.09 -20.74 -3.40
C ALA A 84 -14.96 -20.78 -4.47
N ASN A 85 -14.86 -21.87 -5.23
CA ASN A 85 -13.90 -21.97 -6.32
C ASN A 85 -14.25 -20.99 -7.46
N ASP A 86 -13.27 -20.19 -7.90
CA ASP A 86 -13.41 -19.22 -8.99
C ASP A 86 -13.80 -19.82 -10.32
N ASP A 87 -13.42 -21.07 -10.57
CA ASP A 87 -13.85 -21.77 -11.76
C ASP A 87 -15.38 -21.96 -11.74
N ASN A 88 -16.00 -22.10 -10.56
CA ASN A 88 -17.44 -22.34 -10.38
C ASN A 88 -18.25 -21.04 -10.23
N ALA A 89 -17.67 -19.86 -10.48
CA ALA A 89 -18.32 -18.57 -10.26
C ALA A 89 -19.65 -18.41 -10.99
N ALA A 90 -19.81 -19.03 -12.17
CA ALA A 90 -21.05 -18.99 -12.94
C ALA A 90 -22.22 -19.73 -12.25
N LEU A 91 -21.91 -20.69 -11.37
CA LEU A 91 -22.88 -21.49 -10.61
C LEU A 91 -23.32 -20.81 -9.30
N ARG A 92 -22.65 -19.72 -8.90
CA ARG A 92 -22.94 -18.96 -7.67
C ARG A 92 -24.16 -18.05 -7.86
N THR A 93 -25.30 -18.66 -8.17
CA THR A 93 -26.54 -17.90 -8.31
C THR A 93 -27.14 -17.58 -6.94
N LEU A 94 -27.94 -16.52 -6.92
CA LEU A 94 -28.58 -16.02 -5.71
C LEU A 94 -29.47 -17.07 -5.03
N SER A 95 -30.15 -17.89 -5.84
CA SER A 95 -31.09 -18.89 -5.34
C SER A 95 -30.36 -20.06 -4.66
N ILE A 96 -29.21 -20.48 -5.20
CA ILE A 96 -28.34 -21.52 -4.65
C ILE A 96 -27.73 -21.03 -3.33
N ILE A 97 -27.13 -19.84 -3.31
CA ILE A 97 -26.54 -19.25 -2.09
C ILE A 97 -27.61 -19.11 -0.99
N SER A 98 -28.80 -18.60 -1.34
CA SER A 98 -29.90 -18.46 -0.36
C SER A 98 -30.33 -19.80 0.25
N SER A 99 -30.27 -20.87 -0.54
CA SER A 99 -30.68 -22.20 -0.11
C SER A 99 -29.61 -22.86 0.76
N LEU A 100 -28.33 -22.67 0.42
CA LEU A 100 -27.20 -23.13 1.24
C LEU A 100 -27.18 -22.45 2.62
N VAL A 101 -27.40 -21.14 2.67
CA VAL A 101 -27.48 -20.39 3.93
C VAL A 101 -28.65 -20.85 4.79
N ALA A 102 -29.82 -21.10 4.18
CA ALA A 102 -31.00 -21.53 4.93
C ALA A 102 -30.87 -22.96 5.51
N GLN A 103 -30.04 -23.81 4.91
CA GLN A 103 -29.95 -25.23 5.23
C GLN A 103 -28.63 -25.64 5.92
N SER A 104 -27.67 -24.72 6.03
CA SER A 104 -26.45 -24.91 6.79
C SER A 104 -26.58 -24.33 8.19
N SER A 105 -26.37 -25.17 9.20
CA SER A 105 -26.11 -24.70 10.56
C SER A 105 -24.61 -24.82 10.82
N LEU A 106 -23.84 -23.71 10.83
CA LEU A 106 -22.52 -23.53 11.48
C LEU A 106 -21.79 -22.22 11.04
N PRO A 107 -20.78 -21.74 11.81
CA PRO A 107 -19.98 -20.53 11.54
C PRO A 107 -19.26 -20.46 10.18
N ARG A 108 -18.93 -21.58 9.54
CA ARG A 108 -18.28 -21.57 8.21
C ARG A 108 -19.19 -21.11 7.07
N ALA A 109 -20.49 -21.37 7.15
CA ALA A 109 -21.47 -20.81 6.21
C ALA A 109 -21.55 -19.28 6.31
N ARG A 110 -21.24 -18.73 7.50
CA ARG A 110 -21.10 -17.29 7.74
C ARG A 110 -19.92 -16.73 6.95
N ASP A 111 -18.77 -17.38 7.06
CA ASP A 111 -17.52 -16.92 6.42
C ASP A 111 -17.56 -17.06 4.89
N ALA A 112 -18.19 -18.13 4.39
CA ALA A 112 -18.38 -18.35 2.95
C ALA A 112 -19.41 -17.38 2.33
N LEU A 113 -20.55 -17.15 3.00
CA LEU A 113 -21.51 -16.10 2.62
C LEU A 113 -20.85 -14.71 2.61
N TRP A 114 -19.94 -14.48 3.57
CA TRP A 114 -19.16 -13.24 3.65
C TRP A 114 -18.17 -13.08 2.52
N SER A 115 -17.40 -14.12 2.22
CA SER A 115 -16.47 -14.15 1.09
C SER A 115 -17.21 -13.84 -0.22
N GLU A 116 -18.41 -14.41 -0.41
CA GLU A 116 -19.23 -14.16 -1.60
C GLU A 116 -19.88 -12.78 -1.62
N LEU A 117 -20.41 -12.28 -0.50
CA LEU A 117 -20.90 -10.91 -0.42
C LEU A 117 -19.77 -9.91 -0.72
N SER A 118 -18.57 -10.15 -0.19
CA SER A 118 -17.39 -9.33 -0.46
C SER A 118 -16.93 -9.46 -1.92
N SER A 119 -16.99 -10.64 -2.53
CA SER A 119 -16.72 -10.87 -3.96
C SER A 119 -17.70 -10.08 -4.85
N VAL A 120 -19.01 -10.24 -4.63
CA VAL A 120 -20.06 -9.52 -5.35
C VAL A 120 -19.95 -8.00 -5.14
N MET A 121 -19.61 -7.55 -3.93
CA MET A 121 -19.37 -6.13 -3.63
C MET A 121 -18.13 -5.57 -4.33
N ASN A 122 -17.06 -6.36 -4.45
CA ASN A 122 -15.85 -5.97 -5.16
C ASN A 122 -16.12 -5.87 -6.67
N GLU A 123 -16.92 -6.76 -7.23
CA GLU A 123 -17.41 -6.66 -8.62
C GLU A 123 -18.34 -5.45 -8.87
N ILE A 124 -19.10 -5.01 -7.86
CA ILE A 124 -20.00 -3.83 -7.99
C ILE A 124 -19.25 -2.51 -8.07
N GLY A 125 -18.09 -2.43 -7.42
CA GLY A 125 -17.14 -1.33 -7.65
C GLY A 125 -16.84 -1.12 -9.14
N GLU A 126 -17.03 -2.16 -9.96
CA GLU A 126 -16.71 -2.16 -11.37
C GLU A 126 -17.90 -1.84 -12.31
N ARG A 127 -19.15 -2.16 -11.96
CA ARG A 127 -20.29 -2.11 -12.93
C ARG A 127 -21.44 -1.12 -12.62
N GLY A 128 -21.37 -0.33 -11.56
CA GLY A 128 -22.25 0.85 -11.36
C GLY A 128 -23.72 0.59 -10.96
N ALA A 129 -24.45 1.69 -10.76
CA ALA A 129 -25.74 1.85 -10.05
C ALA A 129 -26.90 0.89 -10.39
N LYS A 130 -26.85 0.14 -11.50
CA LYS A 130 -27.88 -0.86 -11.84
C LYS A 130 -27.78 -2.13 -10.97
N ARG A 131 -26.56 -2.53 -10.56
CA ARG A 131 -26.36 -3.71 -9.68
C ARG A 131 -26.37 -3.36 -8.19
N GLU A 132 -26.10 -2.11 -7.83
CA GLU A 132 -26.38 -1.61 -6.48
C GLU A 132 -27.88 -1.76 -6.14
N ARG A 133 -28.77 -1.49 -7.11
CA ARG A 133 -30.21 -1.79 -6.99
C ARG A 133 -30.53 -3.29 -6.91
N SER A 134 -29.76 -4.17 -7.57
CA SER A 134 -29.99 -5.62 -7.48
C SER A 134 -29.50 -6.20 -6.15
N LEU A 135 -28.47 -5.60 -5.53
CA LEU A 135 -27.96 -6.03 -4.24
C LEU A 135 -28.81 -5.48 -3.09
N LEU A 136 -29.27 -4.23 -3.19
CA LEU A 136 -30.34 -3.72 -2.34
C LEU A 136 -31.62 -4.57 -2.49
N GLY A 137 -32.01 -4.88 -3.73
CA GLY A 137 -33.14 -5.76 -4.02
C GLY A 137 -32.98 -7.18 -3.45
N PHE A 138 -31.77 -7.75 -3.50
CA PHE A 138 -31.45 -9.03 -2.84
C PHE A 138 -31.64 -8.95 -1.33
N PHE A 139 -31.01 -7.97 -0.69
CA PHE A 139 -31.16 -7.82 0.75
C PHE A 139 -32.63 -7.55 1.13
N GLU A 140 -33.40 -6.85 0.29
CA GLU A 140 -34.81 -6.53 0.55
C GLU A 140 -35.66 -7.79 0.45
N GLN A 141 -35.43 -8.59 -0.59
CA GLN A 141 -36.09 -9.86 -0.85
C GLN A 141 -35.76 -10.91 0.22
N HIS A 142 -34.53 -10.92 0.74
CA HIS A 142 -34.04 -11.92 1.70
C HIS A 142 -33.93 -11.39 3.13
N ARG A 143 -34.48 -10.20 3.40
CA ARG A 143 -34.37 -9.48 4.67
C ARG A 143 -34.69 -10.35 5.88
N ASN A 144 -35.78 -11.12 5.82
CA ASN A 144 -36.25 -11.91 6.96
C ASN A 144 -35.32 -13.09 7.30
N HIS A 145 -34.58 -13.62 6.32
CA HIS A 145 -33.65 -14.74 6.50
C HIS A 145 -32.28 -14.28 6.98
N LEU A 146 -31.85 -13.09 6.52
CA LEU A 146 -30.54 -12.53 6.84
C LEU A 146 -30.56 -11.67 8.12
N ARG A 147 -31.73 -11.18 8.55
CA ARG A 147 -31.88 -10.37 9.77
C ARG A 147 -31.40 -11.06 11.05
N PRO A 148 -31.66 -12.36 11.29
CA PRO A 148 -31.11 -13.08 12.45
C PRO A 148 -29.58 -13.19 12.40
N LEU A 149 -29.01 -13.28 11.19
CA LEU A 149 -27.57 -13.36 10.97
C LEU A 149 -26.89 -11.97 11.01
N TYR A 150 -27.65 -10.87 10.93
CA TYR A 150 -27.09 -9.53 10.77
C TYR A 150 -26.17 -9.10 11.91
N SER A 151 -26.48 -9.43 13.17
CA SER A 151 -25.59 -9.16 14.31
C SER A 151 -24.29 -9.95 14.21
N GLU A 152 -24.38 -11.21 13.81
CA GLU A 152 -23.22 -12.10 13.65
C GLU A 152 -22.36 -11.74 12.43
N ILE A 153 -23.02 -11.31 11.34
CA ILE A 153 -22.41 -10.76 10.14
C ILE A 153 -21.67 -9.48 10.51
N ARG A 154 -22.32 -8.55 11.20
CA ARG A 154 -21.71 -7.31 11.68
C ARG A 154 -20.49 -7.54 12.58
N GLU A 155 -20.40 -8.68 13.27
CA GLU A 155 -19.29 -9.04 14.16
C GLU A 155 -18.16 -9.85 13.50
N THR A 156 -18.22 -10.19 12.20
CA THR A 156 -17.10 -10.86 11.52
C THR A 156 -15.90 -9.93 11.32
N GLU A 157 -14.71 -10.53 11.33
CA GLU A 157 -13.41 -9.91 11.03
C GLU A 157 -13.27 -9.54 9.55
N SER A 158 -14.25 -8.85 8.97
CA SER A 158 -14.12 -8.27 7.64
C SER A 158 -13.17 -7.07 7.69
N SER A 159 -12.43 -6.85 6.59
CA SER A 159 -11.63 -5.64 6.45
C SER A 159 -12.58 -4.43 6.57
N GLY A 160 -12.24 -3.42 7.38
CA GLY A 160 -13.24 -2.38 7.67
C GLY A 160 -13.69 -1.60 6.43
N ASP A 161 -12.99 -1.68 5.29
CA ASP A 161 -13.42 -1.14 4.00
C ASP A 161 -14.64 -1.90 3.41
N GLU A 162 -14.77 -3.20 3.67
CA GLU A 162 -15.92 -4.03 3.28
C GLU A 162 -17.16 -3.68 4.11
N MET A 163 -17.00 -3.47 5.41
CA MET A 163 -18.11 -3.04 6.29
C MET A 163 -18.66 -1.66 5.91
N VAL A 164 -17.80 -0.73 5.49
CA VAL A 164 -18.26 0.59 5.01
C VAL A 164 -19.14 0.46 3.75
N LYS A 165 -18.86 -0.48 2.85
CA LYS A 165 -19.69 -0.73 1.66
C LYS A 165 -21.07 -1.29 2.04
N LEU A 166 -21.15 -2.08 3.12
CA LEU A 166 -22.40 -2.68 3.63
C LEU A 166 -23.26 -1.74 4.44
N MET A 167 -22.80 -0.53 4.77
CA MET A 167 -23.65 0.50 5.36
C MET A 167 -24.84 0.89 4.48
N LEU A 168 -24.75 0.65 3.16
CA LEU A 168 -25.87 0.81 2.24
C LEU A 168 -26.86 -0.37 2.34
N ALA A 169 -26.35 -1.57 2.62
CA ALA A 169 -27.13 -2.78 2.85
C ALA A 169 -27.79 -2.83 4.24
N SER A 170 -27.20 -2.20 5.27
CA SER A 170 -27.78 -2.17 6.62
C SER A 170 -29.14 -1.46 6.66
N ARG A 171 -29.34 -0.45 5.79
CA ARG A 171 -30.65 0.19 5.57
C ARG A 171 -31.73 -0.81 5.16
N VAL A 172 -31.35 -1.84 4.41
CA VAL A 172 -32.27 -2.88 3.95
C VAL A 172 -32.72 -3.80 5.08
N PHE A 173 -31.87 -4.02 6.08
CA PHE A 173 -32.23 -4.73 7.31
C PHE A 173 -33.04 -3.88 8.29
N GLY A 174 -33.19 -2.58 8.00
CA GLY A 174 -33.83 -1.61 8.89
C GLY A 174 -32.98 -1.26 10.11
N ALA A 175 -31.69 -1.52 10.04
CA ALA A 175 -30.75 -0.88 10.96
C ALA A 175 -30.69 0.60 10.59
N ASP A 176 -30.74 1.47 11.59
CA ASP A 176 -30.55 2.89 11.36
C ASP A 176 -29.15 3.11 10.77
N LEU A 177 -29.05 4.00 9.78
CA LEU A 177 -27.75 4.38 9.24
C LEU A 177 -26.88 4.97 10.36
N ASP A 178 -27.49 5.71 11.29
CA ASP A 178 -26.80 6.27 12.45
C ASP A 178 -26.28 5.19 13.40
N GLU A 179 -27.03 4.11 13.64
CA GLU A 179 -26.56 2.95 14.43
C GLU A 179 -25.39 2.22 13.76
N SER A 180 -25.44 2.09 12.43
CA SER A 180 -24.37 1.46 11.63
C SER A 180 -23.09 2.31 11.65
N LEU A 181 -23.24 3.62 11.48
CA LEU A 181 -22.15 4.61 11.60
C LEU A 181 -21.55 4.59 13.00
N GLU A 182 -22.39 4.60 14.03
CA GLU A 182 -21.95 4.58 15.40
C GLU A 182 -21.10 3.35 15.71
N TRP A 183 -21.56 2.17 15.30
CA TRP A 183 -20.77 0.94 15.48
C TRP A 183 -19.45 0.99 14.72
N MET A 184 -19.48 1.35 13.44
CA MET A 184 -18.28 1.45 12.61
C MET A 184 -17.26 2.41 13.19
N THR A 185 -17.71 3.56 13.68
CA THR A 185 -16.82 4.52 14.34
C THR A 185 -16.22 3.97 15.64
N GLN A 186 -16.93 3.09 16.35
CA GLN A 186 -16.46 2.51 17.60
C GLN A 186 -15.48 1.33 17.41
N THR A 187 -15.63 0.56 16.32
CA THR A 187 -14.84 -0.64 16.02
C THR A 187 -13.72 -0.35 15.02
N ASN A 188 -14.03 0.27 13.88
CA ASN A 188 -13.14 0.44 12.74
C ASN A 188 -13.25 1.85 12.11
N PRO A 189 -12.84 2.92 12.81
CA PRO A 189 -13.03 4.30 12.34
C PRO A 189 -12.14 4.71 11.17
N ALA A 190 -10.95 4.12 11.01
CA ALA A 190 -10.00 4.48 9.96
C ALA A 190 -10.53 4.19 8.54
N PRO A 191 -11.09 3.00 8.25
CA PRO A 191 -11.80 2.73 6.99
C PRO A 191 -12.94 3.70 6.69
N LEU A 192 -13.72 4.06 7.72
CA LEU A 192 -14.80 5.04 7.56
C LEU A 192 -14.25 6.43 7.20
N ALA A 193 -13.13 6.85 7.80
CA ALA A 193 -12.45 8.10 7.46
C ALA A 193 -11.94 8.10 6.02
N ARG A 194 -11.30 7.00 5.58
CA ARG A 194 -10.86 6.82 4.18
C ARG A 194 -12.03 6.91 3.21
N ARG A 195 -13.18 6.31 3.53
CA ARG A 195 -14.37 6.42 2.70
C ARG A 195 -14.90 7.84 2.63
N MET A 196 -14.98 8.53 3.76
CA MET A 196 -15.46 9.90 3.85
C MET A 196 -14.64 10.81 2.94
N GLU A 197 -13.31 10.67 3.00
CA GLU A 197 -12.37 11.34 2.10
C GLU A 197 -12.59 10.98 0.63
N LEU A 198 -12.73 9.69 0.29
CA LEU A 198 -12.98 9.24 -1.09
C LEU A 198 -14.28 9.81 -1.68
N ASP A 199 -15.36 9.86 -0.89
CA ASP A 199 -16.64 10.40 -1.36
C ASP A 199 -16.59 11.93 -1.51
N ARG A 200 -15.86 12.64 -0.65
CA ARG A 200 -15.55 14.07 -0.83
C ARG A 200 -14.75 14.34 -2.10
N GLY A 201 -13.70 13.55 -2.36
CA GLY A 201 -12.88 13.66 -3.57
C GLY A 201 -13.68 13.47 -4.86
N ARG A 202 -14.84 12.79 -4.78
CA ARG A 202 -15.80 12.63 -5.88
C ARG A 202 -16.84 13.75 -5.99
N GLY A 203 -16.75 14.78 -5.14
CA GLY A 203 -17.72 15.87 -5.06
C GLY A 203 -19.10 15.44 -4.56
N LYS A 204 -19.21 14.30 -3.87
CA LYS A 204 -20.49 13.84 -3.33
C LYS A 204 -20.75 14.48 -1.97
N PRO A 205 -21.92 15.09 -1.73
CA PRO A 205 -22.29 15.51 -0.39
C PRO A 205 -22.39 14.28 0.51
N VAL A 206 -21.55 14.22 1.54
CA VAL A 206 -21.51 13.10 2.47
C VAL A 206 -22.50 13.38 3.59
N ALA A 207 -23.78 13.03 3.39
CA ALA A 207 -24.85 13.31 4.35
C ALA A 207 -24.60 12.74 5.76
N TRP A 208 -23.71 11.75 5.87
CA TRP A 208 -23.31 11.08 7.11
C TRP A 208 -22.00 11.61 7.73
N GLU A 209 -21.31 12.57 7.09
CA GLU A 209 -19.99 13.09 7.52
C GLU A 209 -20.03 13.59 8.96
N ALA A 210 -21.06 14.34 9.34
CA ALA A 210 -21.20 14.87 10.68
C ALA A 210 -21.35 13.76 11.74
N THR A 211 -22.16 12.72 11.45
CA THR A 211 -22.36 11.57 12.35
C THR A 211 -21.07 10.75 12.47
N ALA A 212 -20.41 10.44 11.35
CA ALA A 212 -19.14 9.74 11.34
C ALA A 212 -18.06 10.48 12.13
N PHE A 213 -17.92 11.79 11.88
CA PHE A 213 -16.95 12.62 12.59
C PHE A 213 -17.20 12.64 14.10
N LYS A 214 -18.45 12.82 14.53
CA LYS A 214 -18.82 12.73 15.96
C LYS A 214 -18.47 11.36 16.55
N GLY A 215 -18.69 10.28 15.80
CA GLY A 215 -18.29 8.95 16.21
C GLY A 215 -16.77 8.78 16.34
N MET A 216 -15.99 9.31 15.40
CA MET A 216 -14.51 9.29 15.47
C MET A 216 -13.99 10.08 16.68
N VAL A 217 -14.60 11.23 17.00
CA VAL A 217 -14.28 12.00 18.21
C VAL A 217 -14.56 11.16 19.46
N ARG A 218 -15.74 10.52 19.56
CA ARG A 218 -16.08 9.62 20.67
C ARG A 218 -15.13 8.43 20.79
N TRP A 219 -14.78 7.81 19.66
CA TRP A 219 -13.81 6.70 19.61
C TRP A 219 -12.45 7.11 20.18
N LYS A 220 -11.97 8.29 19.76
CA LYS A 220 -10.73 8.89 20.25
C LYS A 220 -10.82 9.22 21.74
N ASP A 221 -11.88 9.88 22.18
CA ASP A 221 -12.09 10.22 23.60
C ASP A 221 -12.09 8.99 24.49
N ALA A 222 -12.68 7.88 24.00
CA ALA A 222 -12.72 6.63 24.73
C ALA A 222 -11.36 5.92 24.86
N ARG A 223 -10.33 6.29 24.08
CA ARG A 223 -9.07 5.53 23.97
C ARG A 223 -7.79 6.33 24.18
N LEU A 224 -7.73 7.58 23.71
CA LEU A 224 -6.50 8.37 23.63
C LEU A 224 -6.44 9.55 24.60
N VAL A 225 -7.58 9.98 25.16
CA VAL A 225 -7.61 11.06 26.16
C VAL A 225 -7.11 10.54 27.51
N PRO A 226 -6.45 11.37 28.35
CA PRO A 226 -6.05 10.97 29.69
C PRO A 226 -7.22 10.36 30.48
N ALA A 227 -6.97 9.23 31.14
CA ALA A 227 -7.97 8.44 31.88
C ALA A 227 -9.14 7.91 31.02
N ALA A 228 -8.91 7.74 29.72
CA ALA A 228 -9.84 7.11 28.79
C ALA A 228 -10.34 5.72 29.31
N PRO A 229 -11.65 5.45 29.24
CA PRO A 229 -12.24 4.22 29.77
C PRO A 229 -11.82 2.95 29.01
N LYS A 230 -11.43 3.09 27.74
CA LYS A 230 -10.93 2.02 26.87
C LYS A 230 -9.48 2.30 26.45
N ALA A 231 -8.69 2.92 27.33
CA ALA A 231 -7.27 3.13 27.06
C ALA A 231 -6.58 1.80 26.71
N PRO A 232 -5.67 1.77 25.73
CA PRO A 232 -4.88 0.59 25.39
C PRO A 232 -4.18 0.01 26.64
N GLN A 233 -4.24 -1.31 26.78
CA GLN A 233 -3.60 -2.05 27.88
C GLN A 233 -2.28 -2.70 27.46
N THR A 234 -2.05 -2.86 26.16
CA THR A 234 -0.83 -3.43 25.60
C THR A 234 -0.18 -2.48 24.61
N LEU A 235 1.12 -2.71 24.31
CA LEU A 235 1.82 -1.95 23.29
C LEU A 235 1.23 -2.16 21.88
N SER A 236 0.82 -3.40 21.56
CA SER A 236 0.18 -3.73 20.29
C SER A 236 -1.15 -2.98 20.11
N GLU A 237 -2.00 -2.95 21.14
CA GLU A 237 -3.23 -2.16 21.12
C GLU A 237 -2.95 -0.66 20.96
N LEU A 238 -1.90 -0.15 21.62
CA LEU A 238 -1.52 1.26 21.51
C LEU A 238 -1.08 1.62 20.09
N ASP A 239 -0.31 0.75 19.45
CA ASP A 239 0.16 0.96 18.08
C ASP A 239 -1.00 0.90 17.08
N ALA A 240 -1.92 -0.07 17.21
CA ALA A 240 -3.12 -0.17 16.37
C ALA A 240 -4.06 1.04 16.53
N VAL A 241 -4.23 1.55 17.76
CA VAL A 241 -4.98 2.79 18.01
C VAL A 241 -4.25 3.99 17.43
N GLY A 242 -2.91 4.02 17.51
CA GLY A 242 -2.09 5.07 16.91
C GLY A 242 -2.25 5.13 15.39
N GLU A 243 -2.13 4.00 14.70
CA GLU A 243 -2.34 3.87 13.26
C GLU A 243 -3.73 4.35 12.84
N SER A 244 -4.77 3.91 13.56
CA SER A 244 -6.14 4.34 13.31
C SER A 244 -6.32 5.84 13.50
N PHE A 245 -5.75 6.41 14.56
CA PHE A 245 -5.82 7.85 14.82
C PHE A 245 -5.11 8.67 13.74
N ILE A 246 -3.90 8.27 13.35
CA ILE A 246 -3.15 8.96 12.29
C ILE A 246 -3.90 8.88 10.96
N THR A 247 -4.49 7.72 10.63
CA THR A 247 -5.33 7.58 9.44
C THR A 247 -6.52 8.54 9.48
N ILE A 248 -7.28 8.59 10.59
CA ILE A 248 -8.39 9.53 10.75
C ILE A 248 -7.88 10.96 10.58
N PHE A 249 -6.83 11.35 11.30
CA PHE A 249 -6.27 12.69 11.25
C PHE A 249 -5.89 13.11 9.83
N ASN A 250 -5.25 12.21 9.08
CA ASN A 250 -4.89 12.45 7.68
C ASN A 250 -6.10 12.64 6.78
N CYS A 251 -7.12 11.79 6.90
CA CYS A 251 -8.33 11.89 6.07
C CYS A 251 -9.11 13.19 6.29
N LEU A 252 -8.87 13.92 7.39
CA LEU A 252 -9.47 15.23 7.67
C LEU A 252 -8.70 16.41 7.03
N HIS A 253 -7.63 16.17 6.27
CA HIS A 253 -6.77 17.26 5.77
C HIS A 253 -7.46 18.23 4.78
N ASP A 254 -8.36 17.71 3.94
CA ASP A 254 -9.17 18.48 2.99
C ASP A 254 -10.40 19.13 3.64
N MET A 255 -10.57 18.93 4.96
CA MET A 255 -11.63 19.55 5.74
C MET A 255 -11.16 20.88 6.33
N GLU A 256 -12.13 21.68 6.78
CA GLU A 256 -11.81 22.88 7.54
C GLU A 256 -10.89 22.54 8.73
N PRO A 257 -9.85 23.35 9.02
CA PRO A 257 -8.87 23.07 10.08
C PRO A 257 -9.48 22.68 11.43
N LYS A 258 -10.65 23.26 11.77
CA LYS A 258 -11.41 22.97 13.00
C LYS A 258 -11.69 21.48 13.24
N TYR A 259 -11.84 20.67 12.19
CA TYR A 259 -12.06 19.23 12.32
C TYR A 259 -10.81 18.52 12.86
N ARG A 260 -9.63 18.87 12.35
CA ARG A 260 -8.34 18.37 12.85
C ARG A 260 -8.04 18.91 14.24
N GLU A 261 -8.32 20.18 14.51
CA GLU A 261 -8.19 20.74 15.86
C GLU A 261 -9.09 20.00 16.87
N THR A 262 -10.31 19.65 16.46
CA THR A 262 -11.27 18.91 17.30
C THR A 262 -10.81 17.47 17.53
N ILE A 263 -10.31 16.78 16.50
CA ILE A 263 -9.80 15.40 16.68
C ILE A 263 -8.53 15.37 17.53
N VAL A 264 -7.73 16.43 17.58
CA VAL A 264 -6.52 16.45 18.43
C VAL A 264 -6.83 16.89 19.87
N ARG A 265 -7.94 17.60 20.07
CA ARG A 265 -8.33 18.15 21.37
C ARG A 265 -8.37 17.07 22.45
N GLY A 266 -7.76 17.35 23.60
CA GLY A 266 -7.82 16.52 24.81
C GLY A 266 -6.86 15.32 24.88
N ILE A 267 -6.19 14.90 23.79
CA ILE A 267 -5.29 13.72 23.82
C ILE A 267 -4.04 13.96 24.71
N GLY A 268 -3.59 15.22 24.83
CA GLY A 268 -2.39 15.57 25.55
C GLY A 268 -1.09 15.15 24.84
N PRO A 269 0.08 15.67 25.24
CA PRO A 269 1.34 15.46 24.52
C PRO A 269 1.78 13.99 24.41
N VAL A 270 1.64 13.22 25.49
CA VAL A 270 2.02 11.79 25.52
C VAL A 270 1.14 10.96 24.59
N GLY A 271 -0.18 11.19 24.59
CA GLY A 271 -1.09 10.46 23.71
C GLY A 271 -0.82 10.76 22.24
N VAL A 272 -0.52 12.02 21.90
CA VAL A 272 -0.15 12.42 20.53
C VAL A 272 1.17 11.80 20.10
N PHE A 273 2.18 11.78 20.99
CA PHE A 273 3.45 11.10 20.73
C PHE A 273 3.23 9.62 20.45
N ASN A 274 2.48 8.93 21.31
CA ASN A 274 2.27 7.49 21.15
C ASN A 274 1.46 7.16 19.89
N ALA A 275 0.49 7.99 19.53
CA ALA A 275 -0.24 7.82 18.29
C ALA A 275 0.63 8.07 17.05
N ALA A 276 1.50 9.07 17.09
CA ALA A 276 2.46 9.34 16.01
C ALA A 276 3.48 8.20 15.83
N VAL A 277 3.99 7.64 16.93
CA VAL A 277 4.91 6.49 16.90
C VAL A 277 4.21 5.24 16.38
N GLY A 278 3.01 4.92 16.86
CA GLY A 278 2.25 3.74 16.43
C GLY A 278 1.76 3.85 14.97
N GLY A 279 1.39 5.05 14.54
CA GLY A 279 0.96 5.34 13.18
C GLY A 279 2.08 5.83 12.25
N GLU A 280 3.34 5.52 12.54
CA GLU A 280 4.49 6.04 11.78
C GLU A 280 4.41 5.77 10.28
N ILE A 281 3.80 4.64 9.89
CA ILE A 281 3.62 4.22 8.50
C ILE A 281 2.64 5.16 7.78
N GLU A 282 1.65 5.65 8.52
CA GLU A 282 0.60 6.51 8.00
C GLU A 282 0.95 8.01 8.15
N LEU A 283 2.06 8.41 8.76
CA LEU A 283 2.45 9.83 8.89
C LEU A 283 2.94 10.41 7.55
N TYR A 284 2.02 10.74 6.63
CA TYR A 284 2.36 11.10 5.25
C TYR A 284 1.71 12.39 4.70
N ARG A 285 1.04 13.25 5.49
CA ARG A 285 0.36 14.46 4.96
C ARG A 285 0.89 15.81 5.41
N LEU A 286 2.16 15.85 5.79
CA LEU A 286 2.60 16.80 6.80
C LEU A 286 3.31 18.06 6.30
N GLY A 287 3.47 18.20 4.98
CA GLY A 287 3.86 19.48 4.37
C GLY A 287 2.67 20.33 3.91
N THR A 288 1.43 19.97 4.28
CA THR A 288 0.50 21.02 4.73
C THR A 288 0.74 21.14 6.23
N SER A 289 1.20 22.31 6.70
CA SER A 289 1.21 22.86 8.08
C SER A 289 0.83 21.94 9.27
N SER A 290 -0.18 21.10 9.15
CA SER A 290 -0.81 20.28 10.19
C SER A 290 0.05 19.43 11.12
N TYR A 291 1.06 18.64 10.72
CA TYR A 291 1.88 17.94 11.75
C TYR A 291 2.84 18.87 12.44
N ARG A 292 3.57 19.69 11.68
CA ARG A 292 4.47 20.70 12.25
C ARG A 292 3.71 21.57 13.27
N ASP A 293 2.52 22.04 12.88
CA ASP A 293 1.75 23.04 13.62
C ASP A 293 0.79 22.43 14.64
N HIS A 294 0.40 21.15 14.51
CA HIS A 294 -0.51 20.48 15.47
C HIS A 294 0.22 19.38 16.23
N LEU A 295 0.52 18.25 15.58
CA LEU A 295 0.97 17.05 16.30
C LEU A 295 2.36 17.25 16.92
N HIS A 296 3.34 17.69 16.12
CA HIS A 296 4.69 17.97 16.59
C HIS A 296 4.71 19.11 17.60
N ALA A 297 4.01 20.22 17.36
CA ALA A 297 3.91 21.33 18.32
C ALA A 297 3.39 20.88 19.69
N ILE A 298 2.39 19.99 19.72
CA ILE A 298 1.85 19.42 20.97
C ILE A 298 2.88 18.52 21.67
N ILE A 299 3.58 17.67 20.92
CA ILE A 299 4.63 16.81 21.47
C ILE A 299 5.78 17.66 22.03
N MET A 300 6.25 18.67 21.29
CA MET A 300 7.31 19.58 21.69
C MET A 300 6.96 20.38 22.93
N ARG A 301 5.69 20.81 23.07
CA ARG A 301 5.20 21.41 24.31
C ARG A 301 5.35 20.43 25.48
N GLY A 302 4.97 19.17 25.31
CA GLY A 302 5.14 18.14 26.33
C GLY A 302 6.61 17.87 26.68
N ILE A 303 7.50 17.85 25.69
CA ILE A 303 8.95 17.70 25.92
C ILE A 303 9.49 18.88 26.73
N LYS A 304 9.06 20.11 26.39
CA LYS A 304 9.43 21.32 27.14
C LYS A 304 8.91 21.28 28.59
N GLU A 305 7.66 20.87 28.79
CA GLU A 305 7.05 20.69 30.12
C GLU A 305 7.71 19.57 30.94
N ALA A 306 8.26 18.56 30.28
CA ALA A 306 9.03 17.51 30.93
C ALA A 306 10.47 17.94 31.27
N GLY A 307 10.97 19.01 30.64
CA GLY A 307 12.32 19.55 30.84
C GLY A 307 13.42 18.81 30.08
N SER A 308 13.13 17.63 29.54
CA SER A 308 13.99 16.90 28.60
C SER A 308 13.18 15.86 27.81
N PHE A 309 13.75 15.38 26.70
CA PHE A 309 13.15 14.31 25.90
C PHE A 309 13.07 12.98 26.67
N GLU A 310 14.06 12.66 27.48
CA GLU A 310 14.10 11.45 28.30
C GLU A 310 13.01 11.45 29.37
N ALA A 311 12.85 12.58 30.07
CA ALA A 311 11.77 12.75 31.05
C ALA A 311 10.40 12.65 30.38
N PHE A 312 10.27 13.11 29.14
CA PHE A 312 9.07 12.96 28.35
C PHE A 312 8.81 11.49 27.95
N LEU A 313 9.82 10.77 27.45
CA LEU A 313 9.69 9.35 27.11
C LEU A 313 9.32 8.50 28.33
N ALA A 314 9.89 8.81 29.50
CA ALA A 314 9.53 8.12 30.75
C ALA A 314 8.05 8.31 31.12
N ARG A 315 7.46 9.46 30.77
CA ARG A 315 6.00 9.68 30.91
C ARG A 315 5.21 8.95 29.83
N ALA A 316 5.79 8.79 28.63
CA ALA A 316 5.12 8.16 27.50
C ALA A 316 5.06 6.63 27.57
N SER A 317 6.06 6.00 28.18
CA SER A 317 6.09 4.58 28.49
C SER A 317 5.46 4.33 29.85
N HIS A 318 4.14 4.34 29.86
CA HIS A 318 3.36 4.11 31.07
C HIS A 318 3.58 2.69 31.59
N ALA A 319 3.83 2.53 32.90
CA ALA A 319 3.94 1.21 33.54
C ALA A 319 2.67 0.32 33.39
N ARG A 320 1.56 0.90 32.91
CA ARG A 320 0.29 0.21 32.65
C ARG A 320 0.30 -0.65 31.39
N LEU A 321 1.26 -0.44 30.47
CA LEU A 321 1.34 -1.15 29.18
C LEU A 321 2.17 -2.44 29.26
N GLY A 322 2.48 -2.90 30.48
CA GLY A 322 3.30 -4.08 30.74
C GLY A 322 4.82 -3.84 30.75
N PRO A 323 5.61 -4.85 31.14
CA PRO A 323 7.07 -4.77 31.21
C PRO A 323 7.73 -4.45 29.86
N ASP A 324 7.13 -4.93 28.76
CA ASP A 324 7.61 -4.69 27.40
C ASP A 324 7.62 -3.21 27.01
N ALA A 325 6.72 -2.39 27.59
CA ALA A 325 6.65 -0.96 27.30
C ALA A 325 7.84 -0.17 27.87
N ALA A 326 8.44 -0.64 28.97
CA ALA A 326 9.64 -0.04 29.54
C ALA A 326 10.86 -0.35 28.66
N HIS A 327 10.96 -1.57 28.13
CA HIS A 327 12.01 -1.97 27.19
C HIS A 327 11.84 -1.32 25.81
N ALA A 328 10.60 -1.01 25.42
CA ALA A 328 10.30 -0.32 24.16
C ALA A 328 10.62 1.19 24.17
N MET A 329 10.98 1.79 25.31
CA MET A 329 11.25 3.24 25.42
C MET A 329 12.29 3.75 24.41
N GLY A 330 13.45 3.09 24.36
CA GLY A 330 14.53 3.45 23.44
C GLY A 330 14.07 3.35 21.98
N ARG A 331 13.40 2.25 21.64
CA ARG A 331 12.86 2.00 20.30
C ARG A 331 11.84 3.07 19.87
N ARG A 332 10.87 3.42 20.74
CA ARG A 332 9.86 4.45 20.45
C ARG A 332 10.49 5.84 20.32
N GLY A 333 11.49 6.15 21.15
CA GLY A 333 12.28 7.38 21.01
C GLY A 333 13.00 7.44 19.66
N MET A 334 13.63 6.36 19.23
CA MET A 334 14.32 6.26 17.94
C MET A 334 13.36 6.38 16.75
N ILE A 335 12.19 5.74 16.81
CA ILE A 335 11.12 5.91 15.82
C ILE A 335 10.75 7.39 15.70
N TYR A 336 10.54 8.07 16.82
CA TYR A 336 10.17 9.48 16.81
C TYR A 336 11.29 10.37 16.24
N LEU A 337 12.55 10.12 16.61
CA LEU A 337 13.71 10.81 16.03
C LEU A 337 13.80 10.61 14.51
N ARG A 338 13.48 9.40 14.01
CA ARG A 338 13.34 9.19 12.56
C ARG A 338 12.21 10.03 11.99
N VAL A 339 11.01 9.96 12.57
CA VAL A 339 9.83 10.70 12.10
C VAL A 339 10.16 12.18 11.98
N VAL A 340 10.73 12.79 13.02
CA VAL A 340 11.08 14.22 12.99
C VAL A 340 12.24 14.54 12.05
N SER A 341 13.21 13.63 11.89
CA SER A 341 14.26 13.77 10.86
C SER A 341 13.69 13.77 9.44
N SER A 342 12.68 12.91 9.17
CA SER A 342 11.97 12.87 7.89
C SER A 342 11.19 14.15 7.59
N PHE A 343 10.86 14.95 8.61
CA PHE A 343 10.24 16.27 8.48
C PHE A 343 11.21 17.44 8.67
N GLY A 344 12.52 17.18 8.82
CA GLY A 344 13.52 18.24 9.03
C GLY A 344 13.37 18.98 10.36
N LEU A 345 12.75 18.33 11.35
CA LEU A 345 12.47 18.84 12.70
C LEU A 345 13.40 18.23 13.74
N LEU A 346 14.51 17.61 13.30
CA LEU A 346 15.45 16.94 14.20
C LEU A 346 16.11 17.95 15.14
N ASP A 347 16.44 19.14 14.64
CA ASP A 347 17.10 20.21 15.40
C ASP A 347 16.28 20.63 16.62
N ASP A 348 14.97 20.80 16.44
CA ASP A 348 14.04 21.21 17.51
C ASP A 348 14.06 20.26 18.71
N ILE A 349 14.36 18.98 18.46
CA ILE A 349 14.40 17.93 19.48
C ILE A 349 15.80 17.72 20.05
N LEU A 350 16.85 17.77 19.24
CA LEU A 350 18.21 17.49 19.71
C LEU A 350 18.66 18.45 20.82
N ASP A 351 18.15 19.68 20.85
CA ASP A 351 18.36 20.64 21.94
C ASP A 351 17.69 20.25 23.27
N LYS A 352 16.77 19.29 23.24
CA LYS A 352 16.05 18.77 24.42
C LYS A 352 16.50 17.37 24.83
N VAL A 353 17.36 16.72 24.04
CA VAL A 353 18.00 15.45 24.38
C VAL A 353 19.21 15.75 25.27
N ARG A 354 19.12 15.42 26.56
CA ARG A 354 20.23 15.63 27.51
C ARG A 354 21.28 14.55 27.40
N ASP A 355 20.86 13.32 27.16
CA ASP A 355 21.71 12.14 27.10
C ASP A 355 21.79 11.62 25.67
N ARG A 356 22.38 12.46 24.79
CA ARG A 356 22.54 12.16 23.37
C ARG A 356 23.32 10.87 23.18
N ASP A 357 24.37 10.68 23.98
CA ASP A 357 25.24 9.51 23.92
C ASP A 357 24.49 8.22 24.21
N ARG A 358 23.59 8.19 25.20
CA ARG A 358 22.76 7.01 25.46
C ARG A 358 21.85 6.69 24.28
N PHE A 359 21.18 7.67 23.67
CA PHE A 359 20.36 7.39 22.47
C PHE A 359 21.20 6.86 21.32
N VAL A 360 22.41 7.38 21.12
CA VAL A 360 23.34 6.83 20.14
C VAL A 360 23.70 5.38 20.49
N GLN A 361 24.05 5.10 21.74
CA GLN A 361 24.38 3.74 22.19
C GLN A 361 23.21 2.79 22.02
N ASP A 362 22.00 3.17 22.42
CA ASP A 362 20.77 2.38 22.27
C ASP A 362 20.50 2.11 20.79
N ALA A 363 20.66 3.13 19.93
CA ALA A 363 20.52 2.98 18.50
C ALA A 363 21.51 1.95 17.95
N ILE A 364 22.79 2.03 18.32
CA ILE A 364 23.81 1.08 17.85
C ILE A 364 23.59 -0.31 18.44
N ALA A 365 23.31 -0.43 19.73
CA ALA A 365 23.05 -1.70 20.40
C ALA A 365 21.83 -2.43 19.81
N SER A 366 20.79 -1.67 19.45
CA SER A 366 19.59 -2.21 18.79
C SER A 366 19.84 -2.74 17.37
N LEU A 367 20.99 -2.42 16.77
CA LEU A 367 21.46 -3.05 15.54
C LEU A 367 21.98 -4.47 15.78
N GLY A 368 22.24 -4.87 17.02
CA GLY A 368 22.66 -6.22 17.36
C GLY A 368 21.52 -7.19 17.66
N ASP A 369 20.30 -6.68 17.83
CA ASP A 369 19.11 -7.48 18.13
C ASP A 369 18.38 -7.87 16.85
N ILE A 370 18.50 -9.14 16.46
CA ILE A 370 17.91 -9.74 15.26
C ILE A 370 16.39 -9.48 15.17
N SER A 371 15.68 -9.43 16.30
CA SER A 371 14.22 -9.27 16.34
C SER A 371 13.73 -7.85 16.04
N SER A 372 14.58 -6.84 16.24
CA SER A 372 14.26 -5.42 16.02
C SER A 372 15.12 -4.75 14.93
N PHE A 373 16.08 -5.51 14.40
CA PHE A 373 17.15 -5.04 13.53
C PHE A 373 16.72 -4.34 12.24
N GLU A 374 15.79 -4.94 11.48
CA GLU A 374 15.38 -4.39 10.18
C GLU A 374 14.69 -3.02 10.33
N GLY A 375 14.00 -2.78 11.46
CA GLY A 375 13.40 -1.48 11.79
C GLY A 375 14.46 -0.45 12.17
N ASN A 376 15.35 -0.79 13.10
CA ASN A 376 16.29 0.16 13.70
C ASN A 376 17.42 0.58 12.74
N SER A 377 17.85 -0.31 11.85
CA SER A 377 18.88 0.01 10.85
C SER A 377 18.43 1.08 9.85
N SER A 378 17.18 1.03 9.40
CA SER A 378 16.60 2.10 8.56
C SER A 378 16.56 3.45 9.30
N VAL A 379 16.16 3.44 10.58
CA VAL A 379 16.14 4.62 11.45
C VAL A 379 17.53 5.26 11.59
N VAL A 380 18.56 4.46 11.90
CA VAL A 380 19.93 4.97 12.07
C VAL A 380 20.45 5.57 10.77
N MET A 381 20.21 4.91 9.63
CA MET A 381 20.66 5.40 8.34
C MET A 381 19.95 6.68 7.90
N ASP A 382 18.68 6.83 8.24
CA ASP A 382 17.93 8.06 7.98
C ASP A 382 18.41 9.25 8.77
N LEU A 383 18.80 9.02 10.02
CA LEU A 383 19.42 10.03 10.87
C LEU A 383 20.79 10.43 10.32
N LEU A 384 21.64 9.46 9.97
CA LEU A 384 22.97 9.72 9.40
C LEU A 384 22.93 10.47 8.08
N THR A 385 22.00 10.10 7.20
CA THR A 385 21.86 10.70 5.86
C THR A 385 20.92 11.89 5.83
N THR A 386 20.52 12.42 7.01
CA THR A 386 19.71 13.63 7.05
C THR A 386 20.45 14.85 6.51
N ARG A 387 19.75 15.78 5.85
CA ARG A 387 20.35 16.98 5.21
C ARG A 387 20.45 18.20 6.13
N SER A 388 20.02 18.11 7.40
CA SER A 388 20.22 19.22 8.34
C SER A 388 21.70 19.35 8.70
N ASP A 389 22.24 20.56 8.55
CA ASP A 389 23.65 20.90 8.78
C ASP A 389 23.84 21.82 9.99
N THR A 390 22.90 21.85 10.93
CA THR A 390 23.13 22.59 12.18
C THR A 390 24.31 21.97 12.94
N PRO A 391 25.05 22.75 13.75
CA PRO A 391 26.13 22.21 14.56
C PRO A 391 25.70 21.03 15.45
N ALA A 392 24.49 21.11 16.03
CA ALA A 392 23.94 20.06 16.89
C ALA A 392 23.62 18.77 16.13
N THR A 393 22.95 18.88 14.97
CA THR A 393 22.67 17.70 14.12
C THR A 393 23.97 17.11 13.55
N PHE A 394 24.91 17.96 13.12
CA PHE A 394 26.20 17.50 12.62
C PHE A 394 26.98 16.72 13.69
N GLU A 395 27.06 17.26 14.92
CA GLU A 395 27.70 16.58 16.05
C GLU A 395 27.00 15.25 16.36
N PHE A 396 25.67 15.24 16.43
CA PHE A 396 24.90 14.03 16.70
C PHE A 396 25.15 12.93 15.65
N LYS A 397 25.10 13.26 14.35
CA LYS A 397 25.45 12.32 13.26
C LYS A 397 26.87 11.81 13.38
N ARG A 398 27.82 12.72 13.64
CA ARG A 398 29.22 12.37 13.80
C ARG A 398 29.39 11.35 14.93
N THR A 399 28.73 11.56 16.07
CA THR A 399 28.77 10.62 17.20
C THR A 399 28.18 9.25 16.83
N ILE A 400 27.02 9.20 16.15
CA ILE A 400 26.46 7.92 15.65
C ILE A 400 27.48 7.20 14.76
N LEU A 401 28.08 7.94 13.83
CA LEU A 401 29.01 7.40 12.87
C LEU A 401 30.32 6.92 13.51
N ASP A 402 30.87 7.69 14.45
CA ASP A 402 32.07 7.32 15.21
C ASP A 402 31.81 6.03 16.02
N ARG A 403 30.63 5.90 16.64
CA ARG A 403 30.24 4.71 17.38
C ARG A 403 30.05 3.49 16.48
N LEU A 404 29.38 3.65 15.33
CA LEU A 404 29.27 2.58 14.32
C LEU A 404 30.66 2.10 13.88
N TYR A 405 31.58 3.02 13.63
CA TYR A 405 32.94 2.69 13.23
C TYR A 405 33.73 1.98 14.33
N GLN A 406 33.59 2.43 15.59
CA GLN A 406 34.18 1.75 16.74
C GLN A 406 33.64 0.32 16.88
N SER A 407 32.32 0.12 16.82
CA SER A 407 31.71 -1.21 16.89
C SER A 407 32.18 -2.11 15.74
N TYR A 408 32.21 -1.58 14.52
CA TYR A 408 32.77 -2.28 13.35
C TYR A 408 34.21 -2.76 13.55
N ARG A 409 35.06 -1.95 14.21
CA ARG A 409 36.46 -2.30 14.48
C ARG A 409 36.62 -3.27 15.65
N ALA A 410 35.76 -3.18 16.66
CA ALA A 410 35.85 -3.97 17.88
C ALA A 410 35.24 -5.37 17.74
N ASP A 411 34.18 -5.52 16.93
CA ASP A 411 33.51 -6.80 16.77
C ASP A 411 34.33 -7.78 15.91
N ALA A 412 34.81 -8.85 16.53
CA ALA A 412 35.47 -9.96 15.85
C ALA A 412 34.48 -10.99 15.27
N GLY A 413 33.20 -10.94 15.67
CA GLY A 413 32.15 -11.83 15.21
C GLY A 413 31.61 -11.45 13.82
N GLN A 414 31.42 -12.43 12.93
CA GLN A 414 31.03 -12.17 11.54
C GLN A 414 29.67 -11.44 11.37
N PRO A 415 28.58 -11.71 12.13
CA PRO A 415 27.27 -11.10 11.84
C PRO A 415 27.18 -9.60 12.18
N LEU A 416 27.62 -9.18 13.38
CA LEU A 416 27.52 -7.78 13.82
C LEU A 416 28.50 -6.87 13.07
N ARG A 417 29.71 -7.36 12.81
CA ARG A 417 30.69 -6.64 12.01
C ARG A 417 30.16 -6.38 10.59
N GLN A 418 29.49 -7.36 9.98
CA GLN A 418 28.85 -7.20 8.68
C GLN A 418 27.74 -6.16 8.69
N ILE A 419 26.95 -6.10 9.76
CA ILE A 419 25.91 -5.08 9.96
C ILE A 419 26.52 -3.68 9.94
N TYR A 420 27.49 -3.42 10.82
CA TYR A 420 28.10 -2.12 10.95
C TYR A 420 28.88 -1.74 9.68
N GLY A 421 29.65 -2.68 9.13
CA GLY A 421 30.40 -2.48 7.89
C GLY A 421 29.50 -2.16 6.70
N SER A 422 28.36 -2.84 6.58
CA SER A 422 27.35 -2.57 5.55
C SER A 422 26.77 -1.16 5.69
N MET A 423 26.36 -0.76 6.90
CA MET A 423 25.83 0.58 7.14
C MET A 423 26.84 1.69 6.87
N LEU A 424 28.10 1.47 7.27
CA LEU A 424 29.20 2.37 6.96
C LEU A 424 29.40 2.48 5.45
N SER A 425 29.40 1.36 4.71
CA SER A 425 29.51 1.36 3.24
C SER A 425 28.38 2.16 2.58
N VAL A 426 27.13 2.00 3.04
CA VAL A 426 25.99 2.81 2.58
C VAL A 426 26.22 4.29 2.87
N TYR A 427 26.61 4.64 4.10
CA TYR A 427 26.87 6.03 4.47
C TYR A 427 27.95 6.65 3.58
N GLN A 428 29.12 6.00 3.45
CA GLN A 428 30.24 6.50 2.63
C GLN A 428 29.85 6.70 1.18
N THR A 429 28.98 5.84 0.65
CA THR A 429 28.51 5.92 -0.73
C THR A 429 27.46 7.00 -0.93
N VAL A 430 26.51 7.16 0.00
CA VAL A 430 25.43 8.15 -0.10
C VAL A 430 25.92 9.58 0.18
N THR A 431 26.86 9.76 1.09
CA THR A 431 27.35 11.10 1.49
C THR A 431 28.65 11.51 0.79
N GLY A 432 29.39 10.54 0.25
CA GLY A 432 30.75 10.77 -0.27
C GLY A 432 31.82 10.90 0.81
N ASP A 433 31.47 10.91 2.10
CA ASP A 433 32.42 10.95 3.23
C ASP A 433 33.07 9.59 3.44
N ARG A 434 34.19 9.34 2.73
CA ARG A 434 34.96 8.08 2.82
C ARG A 434 35.93 8.11 3.98
N ARG A 435 35.48 7.64 5.14
CA ARG A 435 36.28 7.55 6.37
C ARG A 435 37.28 6.40 6.37
N ASP A 436 36.90 5.26 5.81
CA ASP A 436 37.74 4.08 5.74
C ASP A 436 37.54 3.33 4.42
N ARG A 437 38.59 3.31 3.59
CA ARG A 437 38.59 2.58 2.32
C ARG A 437 38.54 1.05 2.52
N ALA A 438 38.90 0.55 3.70
CA ALA A 438 38.78 -0.87 4.01
C ALA A 438 37.31 -1.32 4.10
N VAL A 439 36.42 -0.43 4.55
CA VAL A 439 34.96 -0.72 4.59
C VAL A 439 34.43 -0.92 3.18
N ASP A 440 34.75 -0.03 2.23
CA ASP A 440 34.33 -0.16 0.83
C ASP A 440 34.86 -1.46 0.20
N LYS A 441 36.07 -1.89 0.59
CA LYS A 441 36.68 -3.12 0.09
C LYS A 441 36.03 -4.38 0.66
N GLU A 442 35.66 -4.35 1.94
CA GLU A 442 35.09 -5.49 2.64
C GLU A 442 33.58 -5.63 2.42
N PHE A 443 32.88 -4.50 2.25
CA PHE A 443 31.44 -4.42 2.01
C PHE A 443 31.16 -3.63 0.72
N PRO A 444 31.59 -4.13 -0.44
CA PRO A 444 31.42 -3.40 -1.70
C PRO A 444 29.94 -3.26 -2.02
N LEU A 445 29.53 -2.04 -2.36
CA LEU A 445 28.21 -1.76 -2.91
C LEU A 445 28.22 -1.92 -4.42
N ASP A 446 27.16 -2.52 -4.96
CA ASP A 446 26.96 -2.57 -6.41
C ASP A 446 26.68 -1.16 -6.94
N GLU A 447 27.66 -0.58 -7.61
CA GLU A 447 27.56 0.73 -8.24
C GLU A 447 26.36 0.84 -9.19
N ALA A 448 25.88 -0.27 -9.77
CA ALA A 448 24.72 -0.28 -10.67
C ALA A 448 23.41 0.13 -9.98
N LEU A 449 23.38 0.17 -8.65
CA LEU A 449 22.26 0.71 -7.86
C LEU A 449 22.19 2.25 -7.94
N PHE A 450 23.31 2.93 -8.14
CA PHE A 450 23.40 4.40 -8.22
C PHE A 450 23.62 4.90 -9.64
N LEU A 451 24.29 4.09 -10.43
CA LEU A 451 24.76 4.39 -11.77
C LEU A 451 24.09 3.42 -12.74
N VAL A 452 22.93 3.81 -13.28
CA VAL A 452 22.19 2.91 -14.16
C VAL A 452 22.88 2.86 -15.52
N PRO A 453 23.42 1.70 -15.96
CA PRO A 453 24.15 1.62 -17.21
C PRO A 453 23.21 1.78 -18.41
N PHE A 454 23.73 2.37 -19.49
CA PHE A 454 22.97 2.64 -20.72
C PHE A 454 22.16 1.45 -21.23
N GLY A 455 22.75 0.24 -21.26
CA GLY A 455 22.08 -0.97 -21.74
C GLY A 455 20.87 -1.43 -20.92
N ARG A 456 20.76 -0.98 -19.66
CA ARG A 456 19.58 -1.18 -18.82
C ARG A 456 18.51 -0.11 -19.03
N LEU A 457 18.89 1.05 -19.57
CA LEU A 457 18.00 2.19 -19.83
C LEU A 457 17.39 2.16 -21.24
N PHE A 458 18.00 1.49 -22.22
CA PHE A 458 17.49 1.47 -23.58
C PHE A 458 17.40 0.06 -24.12
N SER A 459 16.26 -0.26 -24.73
CA SER A 459 16.08 -1.46 -25.57
C SER A 459 16.03 -1.04 -27.03
N ARG A 460 16.39 -1.94 -27.95
CA ARG A 460 16.16 -1.69 -29.38
C ARG A 460 14.71 -2.01 -29.70
N ASP A 461 14.03 -1.12 -30.41
CA ASP A 461 12.75 -1.46 -31.02
C ASP A 461 12.95 -2.51 -32.11
N VAL A 462 12.03 -3.47 -32.17
CA VAL A 462 12.08 -4.57 -33.14
C VAL A 462 11.81 -4.04 -34.55
N SER A 463 11.00 -2.98 -34.68
CA SER A 463 10.50 -2.48 -35.97
C SER A 463 11.47 -1.55 -36.68
N ASP A 464 12.18 -0.67 -35.97
CA ASP A 464 13.02 0.38 -36.58
C ASP A 464 14.45 0.45 -36.00
N HIS A 465 14.82 -0.50 -35.14
CA HIS A 465 16.11 -0.58 -34.45
C HIS A 465 16.50 0.65 -33.62
N ARG A 466 15.57 1.59 -33.37
CA ARG A 466 15.84 2.75 -32.53
C ARG A 466 16.01 2.35 -31.08
N LEU A 467 16.78 3.14 -30.35
CA LEU A 467 16.94 2.98 -28.91
C LEU A 467 15.75 3.62 -28.20
N VAL A 468 14.97 2.79 -27.52
CA VAL A 468 13.74 3.19 -26.85
C VAL A 468 13.86 2.95 -25.35
N HIS A 469 13.48 3.95 -24.57
CA HIS A 469 13.25 3.85 -23.14
C HIS A 469 11.74 3.92 -22.90
N ARG A 470 11.13 2.86 -22.39
CA ARG A 470 9.69 2.77 -22.14
C ARG A 470 9.40 2.92 -20.66
N MET A 471 8.43 3.78 -20.37
CA MET A 471 7.95 4.05 -19.02
C MET A 471 6.48 3.65 -18.88
N PHE A 472 6.15 2.92 -17.82
CA PHE A 472 4.76 2.72 -17.39
C PHE A 472 4.43 3.72 -16.28
N MET A 473 3.42 4.57 -16.49
CA MET A 473 3.00 5.58 -15.52
C MET A 473 1.58 5.29 -15.03
N ARG A 474 1.44 4.87 -13.77
CA ARG A 474 0.15 4.67 -13.10
C ARG A 474 -0.28 5.96 -12.41
N MET A 475 -1.39 6.52 -12.90
CA MET A 475 -2.12 7.62 -12.29
C MET A 475 -3.25 7.09 -11.41
N ASP A 476 -3.43 7.66 -10.22
CA ASP A 476 -4.65 7.43 -9.43
C ASP A 476 -5.87 8.16 -10.02
N GLN A 477 -7.04 7.97 -9.41
CA GLN A 477 -8.32 8.56 -9.84
C GLN A 477 -8.76 9.75 -8.98
N ASP A 478 -7.90 10.26 -8.10
CA ASP A 478 -8.16 11.42 -7.25
C ASP A 478 -7.87 12.76 -7.94
N THR A 479 -8.28 13.85 -7.30
CA THR A 479 -8.12 15.22 -7.81
C THR A 479 -6.65 15.63 -7.99
N ASP A 480 -5.75 15.12 -7.13
CA ASP A 480 -4.31 15.38 -7.22
C ASP A 480 -3.71 14.69 -8.44
N ALA A 481 -4.18 13.49 -8.77
CA ALA A 481 -3.81 12.75 -9.96
C ALA A 481 -4.31 13.46 -11.23
N VAL A 482 -5.52 14.03 -11.23
CA VAL A 482 -6.01 14.85 -12.34
C VAL A 482 -5.10 16.07 -12.58
N THR A 483 -4.80 16.82 -11.51
CA THR A 483 -3.93 18.00 -11.58
C THR A 483 -2.52 17.62 -12.03
N THR A 484 -1.98 16.53 -11.47
CA THR A 484 -0.68 15.97 -11.84
C THR A 484 -0.64 15.57 -13.32
N TYR A 485 -1.67 14.88 -13.80
CA TYR A 485 -1.75 14.42 -15.19
C TYR A 485 -1.80 15.60 -16.15
N ASN A 486 -2.60 16.64 -15.84
CA ASN A 486 -2.68 17.85 -16.65
C ASN A 486 -1.34 18.60 -16.69
N GLY A 487 -0.68 18.75 -15.55
CA GLY A 487 0.66 19.36 -15.46
C GLY A 487 1.72 18.55 -16.24
N PHE A 488 1.67 17.21 -16.15
CA PHE A 488 2.55 16.33 -16.91
C PHE A 488 2.28 16.39 -18.42
N ARG A 489 1.01 16.41 -18.84
CA ARG A 489 0.63 16.57 -20.25
C ARG A 489 1.16 17.88 -20.81
N ALA A 490 0.98 18.99 -20.08
CA ALA A 490 1.50 20.30 -20.47
C ALA A 490 3.04 20.31 -20.59
N LEU A 491 3.74 19.69 -19.62
CA LEU A 491 5.18 19.50 -19.65
C LEU A 491 5.63 18.75 -20.93
N MET A 492 5.00 17.62 -21.23
CA MET A 492 5.34 16.83 -22.42
C MET A 492 5.06 17.61 -23.71
N SER A 493 3.95 18.37 -23.77
CA SER A 493 3.67 19.26 -24.89
C SER A 493 4.73 20.35 -25.04
N SER A 494 5.19 21.00 -23.96
CA SER A 494 6.26 22.01 -24.03
C SER A 494 7.61 21.45 -24.48
N ARG A 495 7.83 20.15 -24.26
CA ARG A 495 9.01 19.41 -24.72
C ARG A 495 8.90 18.97 -26.18
N GLY A 496 7.78 19.29 -26.87
CA GLY A 496 7.54 18.87 -28.25
C GLY A 496 7.21 17.38 -28.40
N ALA A 497 6.74 16.73 -27.34
CA ALA A 497 6.37 15.32 -27.41
C ALA A 497 5.14 15.11 -28.30
N ARG A 498 5.18 14.07 -29.13
CA ARG A 498 4.01 13.60 -29.86
C ARG A 498 3.13 12.80 -28.91
N VAL A 499 1.86 13.21 -28.78
CA VAL A 499 0.87 12.51 -27.95
C VAL A 499 -0.04 11.69 -28.86
N GLN A 500 -0.08 10.39 -28.63
CA GLN A 500 -1.12 9.52 -29.15
C GLN A 500 -2.18 9.37 -28.06
N SER A 501 -3.23 10.20 -28.14
CA SER A 501 -4.33 10.13 -27.17
C SER A 501 -5.25 8.96 -27.47
N GLY A 502 -5.45 8.10 -26.48
CA GLY A 502 -6.42 7.02 -26.50
C GLY A 502 -7.66 7.36 -25.68
N ARG A 503 -8.63 6.45 -25.67
CA ARG A 503 -9.87 6.65 -24.89
C ARG A 503 -9.64 6.57 -23.37
N TYR A 504 -8.66 5.81 -22.92
CA TYR A 504 -8.44 5.51 -21.50
C TYR A 504 -6.98 5.71 -21.04
N PHE A 505 -6.06 5.91 -21.98
CA PHE A 505 -4.64 6.13 -21.71
C PHE A 505 -4.03 6.90 -22.88
N ASP A 506 -2.93 7.59 -22.62
CA ASP A 506 -2.16 8.32 -23.61
C ASP A 506 -0.74 7.75 -23.70
N ILE A 507 -0.18 7.78 -24.91
CA ILE A 507 1.23 7.46 -25.16
C ILE A 507 1.95 8.75 -25.55
N PHE A 508 2.92 9.16 -24.75
CA PHE A 508 3.78 10.31 -25.03
C PHE A 508 5.08 9.82 -25.64
N ARG A 509 5.49 10.39 -26.78
CA ARG A 509 6.76 10.06 -27.44
C ARG A 509 7.59 11.31 -27.64
N ILE A 510 8.82 11.28 -27.14
CA ILE A 510 9.82 12.31 -27.39
C ILE A 510 11.10 11.67 -27.90
N SER A 511 11.66 12.24 -28.97
CA SER A 511 12.85 11.71 -29.60
C SER A 511 13.90 12.80 -29.76
N ALA A 512 15.15 12.47 -29.45
CA ALA A 512 16.31 13.31 -29.68
C ALA A 512 17.56 12.43 -29.76
N ASN A 513 18.56 12.83 -30.56
CA ASN A 513 19.87 12.16 -30.65
C ASN A 513 19.77 10.63 -30.92
N GLY A 514 18.85 10.20 -31.79
CA GLY A 514 18.65 8.78 -32.13
C GLY A 514 18.01 7.94 -31.02
N ARG A 515 17.51 8.57 -29.95
CA ARG A 515 16.84 7.94 -28.82
C ARG A 515 15.40 8.37 -28.76
N THR A 516 14.55 7.50 -28.24
CA THR A 516 13.13 7.77 -28.00
C THR A 516 12.77 7.41 -26.57
N VAL A 517 12.04 8.30 -25.91
CA VAL A 517 11.36 7.99 -24.64
C VAL A 517 9.87 7.84 -24.95
N GLU A 518 9.29 6.71 -24.56
CA GLU A 518 7.86 6.45 -24.63
C GLU A 518 7.28 6.35 -23.21
N ILE A 519 6.21 7.08 -22.94
CA ILE A 519 5.54 7.06 -21.63
C ILE A 519 4.09 6.66 -21.84
N TYR A 520 3.70 5.55 -21.22
CA TYR A 520 2.37 4.97 -21.28
C TYR A 520 1.64 5.33 -19.98
N ALA A 521 0.71 6.29 -20.04
CA ALA A 521 0.05 6.84 -18.86
C ALA A 521 -1.46 6.65 -18.93
N ASN A 522 -2.06 6.03 -17.91
CA ASN A 522 -3.52 5.94 -17.84
C ASN A 522 -4.13 7.31 -17.52
N HIS A 523 -5.37 7.52 -17.98
CA HIS A 523 -6.12 8.69 -17.54
C HIS A 523 -6.46 8.58 -16.05
N PRO A 524 -6.46 9.69 -15.30
CA PRO A 524 -6.73 9.72 -13.86
C PRO A 524 -8.24 9.63 -13.57
N ASN A 525 -8.86 8.52 -13.99
CA ASN A 525 -10.27 8.21 -13.73
C ASN A 525 -10.47 6.70 -13.65
N ALA A 526 -11.63 6.28 -13.14
CA ALA A 526 -11.93 4.85 -12.91
C ALA A 526 -11.85 3.97 -14.17
N LEU A 527 -12.16 4.51 -15.35
CA LEU A 527 -12.04 3.78 -16.62
C LEU A 527 -10.60 3.74 -17.10
N GLY A 528 -9.84 4.80 -16.87
CA GLY A 528 -8.41 4.86 -17.15
C GLY A 528 -7.63 3.85 -16.31
N ILE A 529 -7.93 3.72 -15.02
CA ILE A 529 -7.33 2.67 -14.18
C ILE A 529 -7.68 1.29 -14.73
N ARG A 530 -8.95 0.96 -14.92
CA ARG A 530 -9.33 -0.42 -15.29
C ARG A 530 -9.00 -0.79 -16.74
N LYS A 531 -9.49 0.02 -17.68
CA LYS A 531 -9.34 -0.25 -19.13
C LYS A 531 -8.05 0.32 -19.70
N GLY A 532 -7.59 1.46 -19.16
CA GLY A 532 -6.33 2.05 -19.59
C GLY A 532 -5.13 1.18 -19.21
N ILE A 533 -5.10 0.61 -18.00
CA ILE A 533 -4.00 -0.30 -17.60
C ILE A 533 -3.99 -1.57 -18.45
N ALA A 534 -5.16 -2.18 -18.73
CA ALA A 534 -5.24 -3.31 -19.63
C ALA A 534 -4.75 -2.97 -21.05
N GLY A 535 -5.18 -1.82 -21.61
CA GLY A 535 -4.71 -1.35 -22.91
C GLY A 535 -3.22 -1.02 -22.94
N ILE A 536 -2.65 -0.54 -21.82
CA ILE A 536 -1.20 -0.35 -21.67
C ILE A 536 -0.49 -1.70 -21.64
N ALA A 537 -1.02 -2.69 -20.91
CA ALA A 537 -0.45 -4.04 -20.86
C ALA A 537 -0.38 -4.65 -22.27
N GLU A 538 -1.47 -4.57 -23.04
CA GLU A 538 -1.53 -4.98 -24.44
C GLU A 538 -0.49 -4.24 -25.30
N ALA A 539 -0.38 -2.92 -25.16
CA ALA A 539 0.57 -2.11 -25.92
C ALA A 539 2.06 -2.41 -25.58
N LEU A 540 2.31 -3.01 -24.40
CA LEU A 540 3.63 -3.35 -23.86
C LEU A 540 3.95 -4.87 -23.91
N VAL A 541 3.08 -5.69 -24.52
CA VAL A 541 3.35 -7.12 -24.73
C VAL A 541 4.68 -7.29 -25.48
N GLY A 542 5.55 -8.15 -24.95
CA GLY A 542 6.88 -8.42 -25.52
C GLY A 542 7.89 -7.26 -25.43
N LYS A 543 7.50 -6.08 -24.93
CA LYS A 543 8.37 -4.91 -24.83
C LYS A 543 8.93 -4.76 -23.42
N ARG A 544 10.23 -4.53 -23.29
CA ARG A 544 10.84 -4.21 -21.99
C ARG A 544 10.37 -2.82 -21.54
N VAL A 545 10.09 -2.69 -20.25
CA VAL A 545 9.80 -1.42 -19.58
C VAL A 545 10.97 -1.11 -18.65
N GLU A 546 11.63 0.01 -18.89
CA GLU A 546 12.82 0.41 -18.16
C GLU A 546 12.50 1.25 -16.93
N THR A 547 11.37 1.94 -16.88
CA THR A 547 10.98 2.75 -15.72
C THR A 547 9.51 2.61 -15.38
N VAL A 548 9.21 2.52 -14.09
CA VAL A 548 7.84 2.52 -13.57
C VAL A 548 7.62 3.80 -12.77
N ILE A 549 6.49 4.47 -13.01
CA ILE A 549 6.15 5.74 -12.38
C ILE A 549 4.80 5.59 -11.67
N GLY A 550 4.76 5.88 -10.37
CA GLY A 550 3.51 6.00 -9.59
C GLY A 550 3.20 7.47 -9.29
N ARG A 551 2.02 7.95 -9.67
CA ARG A 551 1.54 9.30 -9.36
C ARG A 551 0.11 9.30 -8.86
N GLY A 552 -0.15 10.07 -7.83
CA GLY A 552 -1.45 10.22 -7.20
C GLY A 552 -1.31 10.38 -5.70
N HIS A 553 -2.40 10.13 -4.97
CA HIS A 553 -2.41 10.23 -3.52
C HIS A 553 -1.50 9.19 -2.82
N SER A 554 -1.25 9.37 -1.52
CA SER A 554 -0.31 8.58 -0.70
C SER A 554 -0.46 7.05 -0.78
N SER A 555 -1.63 6.53 -1.15
CA SER A 555 -1.92 5.10 -1.25
C SER A 555 -1.56 4.46 -2.60
N ILE A 556 -1.04 5.21 -3.57
CA ILE A 556 -0.63 4.74 -4.92
C ILE A 556 0.36 3.57 -4.93
N ILE A 557 1.12 3.29 -3.86
CA ILE A 557 2.15 2.23 -3.88
C ILE A 557 1.55 0.85 -4.02
N ALA A 558 0.57 0.48 -3.19
CA ALA A 558 -0.07 -0.83 -3.29
C ALA A 558 -0.74 -1.05 -4.67
N PRO A 559 -1.56 -0.12 -5.19
CA PRO A 559 -2.06 -0.18 -6.54
C PRO A 559 -0.97 -0.21 -7.62
N LEU A 560 0.11 0.55 -7.46
CA LEU A 560 1.24 0.54 -8.40
C LEU A 560 1.88 -0.85 -8.46
N GLN A 561 2.07 -1.53 -7.33
CA GLN A 561 2.62 -2.88 -7.30
C GLN A 561 1.71 -3.87 -8.03
N VAL A 562 0.41 -3.86 -7.71
CA VAL A 562 -0.59 -4.73 -8.34
C VAL A 562 -0.61 -4.50 -9.85
N ASN A 563 -0.71 -3.24 -10.28
CA ASN A 563 -0.81 -2.92 -11.70
C ASN A 563 0.51 -3.12 -12.45
N ALA A 564 1.66 -2.89 -11.81
CA ALA A 564 2.95 -3.20 -12.42
C ALA A 564 3.12 -4.72 -12.62
N LYS A 565 2.68 -5.54 -11.66
CA LYS A 565 2.64 -7.01 -11.84
C LYS A 565 1.68 -7.41 -12.96
N GLN A 566 0.52 -6.77 -13.06
CA GLN A 566 -0.43 -7.00 -14.15
C GLN A 566 0.15 -6.66 -15.54
N VAL A 567 0.85 -5.52 -15.65
CA VAL A 567 1.40 -5.04 -16.93
C VAL A 567 2.69 -5.77 -17.32
N LEU A 568 3.54 -6.09 -16.35
CA LEU A 568 4.90 -6.58 -16.59
C LEU A 568 5.09 -8.07 -16.27
N GLY A 569 4.26 -8.65 -15.40
CA GLY A 569 4.46 -10.00 -14.86
C GLY A 569 5.80 -10.12 -14.13
N ASP A 570 6.52 -11.21 -14.39
CA ASP A 570 7.86 -11.46 -13.84
C ASP A 570 8.90 -10.43 -14.28
N ARG A 571 8.62 -9.67 -15.35
CA ARG A 571 9.51 -8.61 -15.85
C ARG A 571 9.54 -7.38 -14.92
N THR A 572 8.69 -7.31 -13.90
CA THR A 572 8.77 -6.28 -12.84
C THR A 572 10.17 -6.17 -12.23
N LYS A 573 10.90 -7.29 -12.09
CA LYS A 573 12.29 -7.31 -11.58
C LYS A 573 13.32 -6.76 -12.57
N GLN A 574 12.97 -6.57 -13.84
CA GLN A 574 13.87 -6.09 -14.89
C GLN A 574 13.87 -4.55 -15.02
N VAL A 575 12.92 -3.88 -14.36
CA VAL A 575 12.82 -2.42 -14.31
C VAL A 575 14.14 -1.84 -13.80
N ALA A 576 14.60 -0.76 -14.44
CA ALA A 576 15.87 -0.12 -14.13
C ALA A 576 15.74 0.95 -13.04
N ALA A 577 14.61 1.68 -13.01
CA ALA A 577 14.32 2.68 -11.98
C ALA A 577 12.81 2.77 -11.70
N VAL A 578 12.45 3.18 -10.49
CA VAL A 578 11.05 3.43 -10.10
C VAL A 578 10.92 4.84 -9.54
N LEU A 579 10.00 5.63 -10.08
CA LEU A 579 9.72 7.00 -9.65
C LEU A 579 8.34 7.06 -9.02
N VAL A 580 8.27 7.30 -7.73
CA VAL A 580 7.01 7.34 -6.99
C VAL A 580 6.85 8.71 -6.37
N GLY A 581 5.94 9.50 -6.94
CA GLY A 581 5.56 10.81 -6.41
C GLY A 581 4.53 10.66 -5.31
N THR A 582 4.92 10.09 -4.17
CA THR A 582 4.05 9.82 -3.01
C THR A 582 4.58 10.39 -1.75
N CYS A 583 3.72 10.74 -0.82
CA CYS A 583 4.14 11.07 0.53
C CYS A 583 4.56 9.87 1.41
N GLY A 584 4.96 8.73 0.86
CA GLY A 584 5.16 7.48 1.61
C GLY A 584 6.49 7.36 2.38
N GLY A 585 6.43 6.89 3.63
CA GLY A 585 7.57 6.60 4.53
C GLY A 585 8.34 5.31 4.19
N ASP A 586 9.00 4.66 5.15
CA ASP A 586 9.87 3.50 4.87
C ASP A 586 9.12 2.20 4.53
N ALA A 587 7.89 2.01 5.05
CA ALA A 587 7.04 0.85 4.71
C ALA A 587 6.81 0.79 3.19
N SER A 588 6.57 1.95 2.60
CA SER A 588 6.45 2.16 1.16
C SER A 588 7.68 1.73 0.36
N VAL A 589 8.90 1.95 0.87
CA VAL A 589 10.13 1.54 0.18
C VAL A 589 10.31 0.02 0.22
N ARG A 590 9.99 -0.63 1.34
CA ARG A 590 10.05 -2.10 1.45
C ARG A 590 9.09 -2.79 0.49
N ASP A 591 7.88 -2.26 0.39
CA ASP A 591 6.87 -2.72 -0.56
C ASP A 591 7.36 -2.59 -2.00
N LEU A 592 7.98 -1.45 -2.33
CA LEU A 592 8.58 -1.26 -3.64
C LEU A 592 9.73 -2.25 -3.91
N ILE A 593 10.59 -2.55 -2.93
CA ILE A 593 11.65 -3.55 -3.05
C ILE A 593 11.09 -4.96 -3.24
N SER A 594 10.05 -5.33 -2.49
CA SER A 594 9.42 -6.66 -2.61
C SER A 594 8.88 -6.90 -4.03
N THR A 595 8.41 -5.85 -4.70
CA THR A 595 7.88 -5.91 -6.07
C THR A 595 8.96 -5.74 -7.13
N PHE A 596 9.74 -4.66 -7.11
CA PHE A 596 10.69 -4.30 -8.18
C PHE A 596 12.12 -4.84 -7.94
N GLY A 597 12.40 -5.35 -6.74
CA GLY A 597 13.73 -5.74 -6.31
C GLY A 597 14.58 -4.53 -5.92
N TYR A 598 15.87 -4.77 -5.71
CA TYR A 598 16.84 -3.72 -5.38
C TYR A 598 17.18 -2.91 -6.63
N ARG A 599 16.50 -1.78 -6.77
CA ARG A 599 16.62 -0.82 -7.87
C ARG A 599 16.68 0.58 -7.30
N PRO A 600 17.14 1.57 -8.06
CA PRO A 600 16.97 2.94 -7.63
C PRO A 600 15.50 3.37 -7.58
N PHE A 601 15.13 4.00 -6.46
CA PHE A 601 13.81 4.57 -6.21
C PHE A 601 13.92 6.08 -5.97
N PHE A 602 13.18 6.86 -6.75
CA PHE A 602 12.88 8.24 -6.41
C PHE A 602 11.56 8.24 -5.65
N ALA A 603 11.60 8.55 -4.36
CA ALA A 603 10.40 8.65 -3.54
C ALA A 603 10.48 9.91 -2.67
N THR A 604 9.34 10.58 -2.50
CA THR A 604 9.21 11.66 -1.52
C THR A 604 8.84 11.09 -0.16
N ARG A 605 9.45 11.60 0.92
CA ARG A 605 9.13 11.13 2.28
C ARG A 605 7.99 11.89 2.97
N SER A 606 7.69 13.11 2.53
CA SER A 606 6.85 14.03 3.30
C SER A 606 5.76 14.72 2.46
N THR A 607 6.10 15.15 1.25
CA THR A 607 5.19 15.90 0.35
C THR A 607 5.59 15.79 -1.11
N GLY A 608 4.80 15.06 -1.89
CA GLY A 608 4.96 15.01 -3.34
C GLY A 608 4.36 16.24 -4.02
N ARG A 609 4.99 17.43 -3.96
CA ARG A 609 4.48 18.58 -4.73
C ARG A 609 4.60 18.29 -6.22
N HIS A 610 3.49 18.45 -6.94
CA HIS A 610 3.43 18.17 -8.38
C HIS A 610 4.51 18.92 -9.17
N LEU A 611 4.84 20.16 -8.77
CA LEU A 611 5.90 20.97 -9.39
C LEU A 611 7.27 20.29 -9.30
N ILE A 612 7.66 19.80 -8.13
CA ILE A 612 8.97 19.18 -7.93
C ILE A 612 9.01 17.78 -8.56
N ASN A 613 7.94 16.99 -8.40
CA ASN A 613 7.82 15.69 -9.07
C ASN A 613 7.90 15.80 -10.60
N ASN A 614 7.27 16.82 -11.19
CA ASN A 614 7.34 17.06 -12.63
C ASN A 614 8.73 17.53 -13.05
N ALA A 615 9.40 18.36 -12.24
CA ALA A 615 10.79 18.75 -12.49
C ALA A 615 11.74 17.53 -12.48
N ILE A 616 11.54 16.55 -11.60
CA ILE A 616 12.34 15.31 -11.58
C ILE A 616 12.13 14.51 -12.85
N ILE A 617 10.88 14.27 -13.27
CA ILE A 617 10.59 13.55 -14.50
C ILE A 617 11.18 14.29 -15.70
N ASP A 618 11.06 15.63 -15.72
CA ASP A 618 11.58 16.47 -16.79
C ASP A 618 13.10 16.35 -16.94
N VAL A 619 13.83 16.50 -15.83
CA VAL A 619 15.29 16.34 -15.79
C VAL A 619 15.70 14.90 -16.10
N TYR A 620 14.94 13.90 -15.63
CA TYR A 620 15.18 12.49 -15.93
C TYR A 620 15.08 12.22 -17.43
N ILE A 621 14.01 12.67 -18.09
CA ILE A 621 13.81 12.55 -19.54
C ILE A 621 14.92 13.27 -20.31
N ALA A 622 15.24 14.52 -19.92
CA ALA A 622 16.33 15.27 -20.53
C ALA A 622 17.67 14.54 -20.43
N SER A 623 17.97 13.98 -19.26
CA SER A 623 19.19 13.22 -19.01
C SER A 623 19.25 11.99 -19.91
N LEU A 624 18.17 11.21 -20.01
CA LEU A 624 18.08 10.04 -20.88
C LEU A 624 18.34 10.40 -22.35
N LEU A 625 17.73 11.47 -22.84
CA LEU A 625 17.89 11.90 -24.24
C LEU A 625 19.32 12.40 -24.55
N SER A 626 20.04 12.92 -23.55
CA SER A 626 21.44 13.35 -23.69
C SER A 626 22.49 12.26 -23.42
N LEU A 627 22.14 11.18 -22.72
CA LEU A 627 23.10 10.19 -22.18
C LEU A 627 23.87 9.42 -23.26
N ALA A 628 25.19 9.57 -23.35
CA ALA A 628 26.01 8.84 -24.32
C ALA A 628 25.94 7.30 -24.16
N PRO A 629 26.08 6.49 -25.24
CA PRO A 629 25.90 5.03 -25.20
C PRO A 629 26.82 4.26 -24.24
N ASN A 630 27.95 4.84 -23.85
CA ASN A 630 28.92 4.25 -22.92
C ASN A 630 28.87 4.88 -21.52
N ASN A 631 27.94 5.81 -21.28
CA ASN A 631 27.79 6.48 -19.99
C ASN A 631 26.78 5.75 -19.10
N ARG A 632 26.75 6.18 -17.83
CA ARG A 632 25.78 5.75 -16.83
C ARG A 632 24.92 6.94 -16.44
N LEU A 633 23.64 6.69 -16.16
CA LEU A 633 22.78 7.72 -15.59
C LEU A 633 23.03 7.82 -14.10
N ILE A 634 23.44 9.00 -13.65
CA ILE A 634 23.68 9.31 -12.23
C ILE A 634 22.41 9.94 -11.67
N LEU A 635 21.68 9.19 -10.86
CA LEU A 635 20.36 9.61 -10.40
C LEU A 635 20.43 10.75 -9.37
N GLU A 636 21.53 10.85 -8.63
CA GLU A 636 21.79 11.96 -7.73
C GLU A 636 21.88 13.28 -8.49
N GLU A 637 22.57 13.29 -9.64
CA GLU A 637 22.61 14.47 -10.49
C GLU A 637 21.24 14.85 -11.02
N VAL A 638 20.41 13.86 -11.39
CA VAL A 638 19.03 14.10 -11.83
C VAL A 638 18.25 14.80 -10.72
N LEU A 639 18.32 14.29 -9.48
CA LEU A 639 17.61 14.87 -8.35
C LEU A 639 18.14 16.25 -7.98
N SER A 640 19.46 16.44 -7.95
CA SER A 640 20.11 17.72 -7.66
C SER A 640 19.72 18.78 -8.68
N LYS A 641 19.81 18.48 -9.98
CA LYS A 641 19.40 19.39 -11.07
C LYS A 641 17.90 19.71 -10.99
N ALA A 642 17.05 18.73 -10.66
CA ALA A 642 15.61 18.93 -10.55
C ALA A 642 15.20 19.80 -9.34
N THR A 643 15.91 19.67 -8.21
CA THR A 643 15.59 20.39 -6.97
C THR A 643 16.26 21.75 -6.85
N ALA A 644 17.39 21.98 -7.54
CA ALA A 644 18.16 23.22 -7.48
C ALA A 644 17.35 24.51 -7.71
N PRO A 645 16.35 24.59 -8.62
CA PRO A 645 15.54 25.80 -8.79
C PRO A 645 14.75 26.18 -7.53
N PHE A 646 14.28 25.20 -6.77
CA PHE A 646 13.49 25.39 -5.55
C PHE A 646 14.35 25.73 -4.32
N MET A 647 15.65 25.39 -4.38
CA MET A 647 16.61 25.63 -3.29
C MET A 647 17.20 27.05 -3.27
N ARG A 648 16.87 27.92 -4.24
CA ARG A 648 17.46 29.27 -4.35
C ARG A 648 16.98 30.20 -3.22
N ARG A 649 17.90 31.04 -2.70
CA ARG A 649 17.59 32.09 -1.72
C ARG A 649 16.57 33.08 -2.30
N GLY A 650 15.50 33.35 -1.56
CA GLY A 650 14.42 34.27 -1.97
C GLY A 650 13.18 33.61 -2.60
N GLY A 651 13.21 32.29 -2.84
CA GLY A 651 12.01 31.53 -3.23
C GLY A 651 11.09 31.19 -2.06
N ASP A 652 9.89 30.71 -2.36
CA ASP A 652 8.91 30.17 -1.39
C ASP A 652 9.59 29.21 -0.40
N SER A 653 9.52 29.54 0.89
CA SER A 653 10.15 28.76 1.96
C SER A 653 9.58 27.35 2.06
N GLU A 654 8.29 27.15 1.75
CA GLU A 654 7.66 25.83 1.76
C GLU A 654 8.19 24.97 0.62
N LEU A 655 8.32 25.54 -0.59
CA LEU A 655 8.91 24.81 -1.73
C LEU A 655 10.37 24.44 -1.50
N ARG A 656 11.10 25.27 -0.77
CA ARG A 656 12.49 25.02 -0.40
C ARG A 656 12.59 23.89 0.61
N ASP A 657 11.79 23.94 1.67
CA ASP A 657 11.69 22.87 2.66
C ASP A 657 11.30 21.56 1.96
N ASP A 658 10.25 21.57 1.13
CA ASP A 658 9.81 20.41 0.35
C ASP A 658 10.91 19.86 -0.57
N ALA A 659 11.57 20.70 -1.36
CA ALA A 659 12.66 20.29 -2.23
C ALA A 659 13.86 19.70 -1.45
N SER A 660 14.08 20.13 -0.21
CA SER A 660 15.10 19.56 0.66
C SER A 660 14.75 18.13 1.12
N PHE A 661 13.45 17.81 1.20
CA PHE A 661 12.92 16.49 1.56
C PHE A 661 12.89 15.48 0.41
N TYR A 662 13.03 15.95 -0.84
CA TYR A 662 13.27 15.07 -1.96
C TYR A 662 14.61 14.39 -1.80
N ARG A 663 14.56 13.09 -1.52
CA ARG A 663 15.73 12.24 -1.39
C ARG A 663 15.60 11.06 -2.34
N LEU A 664 16.75 10.62 -2.80
CA LEU A 664 16.88 9.26 -3.27
C LEU A 664 16.75 8.37 -2.03
N SER A 665 15.70 7.54 -1.94
CA SER A 665 15.55 6.53 -0.87
C SER A 665 16.57 5.38 -1.01
N MET A 666 17.66 5.64 -1.75
CA MET A 666 18.78 4.76 -1.98
C MET A 666 19.32 4.24 -0.66
N THR A 667 19.47 5.09 0.37
CA THR A 667 19.97 4.66 1.68
C THR A 667 19.18 3.48 2.24
N THR A 668 17.85 3.60 2.33
CA THR A 668 16.96 2.53 2.84
C THR A 668 17.02 1.28 1.98
N VAL A 669 17.11 1.45 0.66
CA VAL A 669 17.18 0.35 -0.31
C VAL A 669 18.48 -0.41 -0.20
N LEU A 670 19.60 0.30 -0.05
CA LEU A 670 20.93 -0.27 0.09
C LEU A 670 21.10 -0.97 1.43
N SER A 671 20.58 -0.37 2.50
CA SER A 671 20.51 -1.01 3.80
C SER A 671 19.75 -2.33 3.70
N ALA A 672 18.52 -2.31 3.18
CA ALA A 672 17.74 -3.53 2.97
C ALA A 672 18.48 -4.55 2.07
N PHE A 673 19.13 -4.09 1.00
CA PHE A 673 19.89 -4.94 0.07
C PHE A 673 21.05 -5.66 0.74
N LEU A 674 21.91 -4.89 1.40
CA LEU A 674 23.09 -5.42 2.07
C LEU A 674 22.66 -6.37 3.20
N PHE A 675 21.59 -6.05 3.92
CA PHE A 675 21.06 -6.96 4.94
C PHE A 675 20.51 -8.25 4.37
N GLN A 676 19.71 -8.20 3.30
CA GLN A 676 19.24 -9.43 2.67
C GLN A 676 20.39 -10.25 2.09
N THR A 677 21.42 -9.61 1.53
CA THR A 677 22.53 -10.30 0.85
C THR A 677 23.55 -10.88 1.81
N GLN A 678 23.92 -10.14 2.86
CA GLN A 678 24.97 -10.53 3.79
C GLN A 678 24.37 -11.28 4.97
N ILE A 679 23.38 -10.73 5.66
CA ILE A 679 22.91 -11.29 6.94
C ILE A 679 22.08 -12.55 6.75
N ARG A 680 21.09 -12.56 5.85
CA ARG A 680 20.24 -13.75 5.68
C ARG A 680 21.04 -14.97 5.24
N ARG A 681 22.06 -14.79 4.39
CA ARG A 681 22.95 -15.89 3.97
C ARG A 681 23.74 -16.53 5.11
N HIS A 682 23.97 -15.80 6.20
CA HIS A 682 24.70 -16.30 7.37
C HIS A 682 23.77 -16.75 8.51
N LEU A 683 22.50 -16.32 8.52
CA LEU A 683 21.48 -16.74 9.48
C LEU A 683 20.67 -17.95 9.01
N GLU A 684 20.52 -18.15 7.70
CA GLU A 684 19.95 -19.36 7.16
C GLU A 684 20.97 -20.51 7.30
N PRO A 685 20.62 -21.63 7.96
CA PRO A 685 21.49 -22.79 7.98
C PRO A 685 21.78 -23.20 6.54
N ALA A 686 23.06 -23.46 6.23
CA ALA A 686 23.46 -23.89 4.90
C ALA A 686 22.51 -25.00 4.43
N PRO A 687 21.97 -24.92 3.20
CA PRO A 687 21.02 -25.91 2.71
C PRO A 687 21.68 -27.28 2.90
N THR A 688 21.01 -28.14 3.68
CA THR A 688 21.49 -29.48 3.94
C THR A 688 21.52 -30.16 2.58
N VAL A 689 22.71 -30.29 2.00
CA VAL A 689 22.90 -31.06 0.78
C VAL A 689 22.58 -32.49 1.21
N ALA A 690 21.37 -32.95 0.88
CA ALA A 690 21.01 -34.35 1.01
C ALA A 690 22.01 -35.13 0.13
N GLN A 691 22.88 -35.89 0.80
CA GLN A 691 23.85 -36.78 0.14
C GLN A 691 23.15 -38.02 -0.42
#